data_AF-A0A077L7B6-F1
#
_entry.id   AF-A0A077L7B6-F1
#
_cell.length_a   1.000
_cell.length_b   1.000
_cell.length_c   1.000
_cell.angle_alpha   90.00
_cell.angle_beta   90.00
_cell.angle_gamma   90.00
#
_symmetry.space_group_name_H-M   'P 1'
#
loop_
_entity.id
_entity.type
_entity.pdbx_description
1 polymer ?
#
loop_
_entity_poly.entity_id
_entity_poly.type
_entity_poly.pdbx_seq_one_letter_code
_entity_poly.pdbx_strand_id
1 'polypeptide(L)'
;MKKSTKRKIIKSLAILATATTVLTTASLISNLNKLSQKEIKKIISDINKKIQEINKEVEIIELNSNSIGTYEKAINKAKNNLEESRKMLSYFDNKEFLKYKSILEILYIFKKNIQDLKFKIEDSEKKLIENKNFVAEVIKNATKTLNKVTKIEKNKLSPDLKNAIEKLKNTLNEIEKEKSNNSEEYIDNLVFIAKKAEEDVKKIEVDVQNKEAEEALKQLETEVENYISQTLADKKYESVKTELQKALNEAKKSVEANENKVKEKLDAAKEQIQKAFEKAKEDVKKIEVDAKKVVKTEEEQEKNKKASEARKEYEKTLAEIKKYSATLTDPKFKKVKEKLDAAIKKAKDNLKKDADEVTINKIKKDIEDAKKLAEKVIEGINNIQNYYLSRDEKNNIEYQLNSLNNLDEIDKIIKSAIEINTQKQSWINDIMSPNFELLSTEWKLNSNTFIKVNDFSEAQKRYNTLKEAQKIKKERETSINSLSKELPDWVKNQLLSQLKSRDFKIDNNIKNYNDYDRKYLNELTQEIEGWRQNGLEHIKNLKILDNIKNDMNEFVKYDNNNDELKKIYADFVQFINNNTLVEGNNKNQLITKKQIVEREIVQKFNSFNENMSSFFLKVKNNAIKVGYDIEPDIYDNYKKTLEETKLEIDKYSNKLDNIKQNSDHINKIRDVSRYDQTKQEISNIKNWIEEKISLANKYKELANKVHIDKKINEDIKEKLLSRINKHWRNEKNLNSQFAKLEEDINKEIKNNKQIYDQYEDSKTNLNNEIDLLKEYRHDKWNKNIDKNHDLIVQKYEKIAKDIAEKNVKLSDKITEFEIAFRNLHEYVRHWNEIKTYIEQKAKNDSIKTIAWEKYETETIEIRDKIANQQIKNDTYLFSLINGKLQQTFDEVKKIVFKNEILRLIGNGKWSIKDDIDRDHINLKINDAYVYKKTSNGKYNDIHALDGDDNKSTYSDLKIKFYVKDSQQKSQNPNEWYVWLGNETSSNNEDKKDAIIFSSGDSDGIEYRVQFEDYKTWFRVTVPTEETYKTNKKEYQKNEKNKSFHITDKNLVFRKMNKRKLF
;
A
#
# COMPACT_ATOMS: atom_id res chain seq x y z
N MET A 1 -32.80 35.64 17.71
CA MET A 1 -31.70 35.56 16.73
C MET A 1 -30.67 34.55 17.18
N LYS A 2 -30.19 33.74 16.21
CA LYS A 2 -29.09 32.75 16.20
C LYS A 2 -29.17 31.55 17.18
N LYS A 3 -29.63 30.41 16.66
CA LYS A 3 -29.38 29.04 17.17
C LYS A 3 -28.35 28.36 16.26
N SER A 4 -27.42 27.61 16.84
CA SER A 4 -26.58 26.63 16.15
C SER A 4 -26.50 25.39 17.02
N THR A 5 -27.12 24.30 16.57
CA THR A 5 -27.14 23.01 17.26
C THR A 5 -26.74 21.89 16.30
N LYS A 6 -25.89 21.00 16.81
CA LYS A 6 -25.32 19.81 16.18
C LYS A 6 -26.36 18.69 15.87
N ARG A 7 -26.14 18.03 14.72
CA ARG A 7 -26.20 16.57 14.40
C ARG A 7 -27.54 15.78 14.23
N LYS A 8 -27.48 14.88 13.22
CA LYS A 8 -28.34 13.73 12.77
C LYS A 8 -29.49 14.14 11.84
N ILE A 9 -29.71 13.56 10.65
CA ILE A 9 -30.02 12.15 10.32
C ILE A 9 -29.66 11.81 8.84
N ILE A 10 -29.42 10.51 8.60
CA ILE A 10 -29.14 9.77 7.35
C ILE A 10 -30.45 9.44 6.59
N LYS A 11 -30.46 9.50 5.25
CA LYS A 11 -30.94 8.46 4.27
C LYS A 11 -31.41 9.03 2.93
N SER A 12 -31.23 8.21 1.89
CA SER A 12 -31.74 8.28 0.50
C SER A 12 -30.97 9.17 -0.49
N LEU A 13 -30.16 8.56 -1.37
CA LEU A 13 -30.64 8.13 -2.69
C LEU A 13 -29.64 7.13 -3.30
N ALA A 14 -30.14 5.94 -3.64
CA ALA A 14 -29.51 5.04 -4.59
C ALA A 14 -30.29 5.17 -5.90
N ILE A 15 -29.59 5.13 -7.05
CA ILE A 15 -29.90 4.35 -8.25
C ILE A 15 -28.99 4.83 -9.41
N LEU A 16 -28.18 3.88 -9.87
CA LEU A 16 -27.64 3.64 -11.21
C LEU A 16 -27.26 4.79 -12.18
N ALA A 17 -26.06 4.58 -12.73
CA ALA A 17 -25.64 4.72 -14.13
C ALA A 17 -24.74 5.92 -14.51
N THR A 18 -23.58 5.52 -15.05
CA THR A 18 -22.62 6.24 -15.90
C THR A 18 -21.56 7.13 -15.22
N ALA A 19 -20.34 6.94 -15.72
CA ALA A 19 -19.06 7.19 -15.08
C ALA A 19 -18.52 8.62 -15.29
N THR A 20 -19.34 9.65 -15.08
CA THR A 20 -18.99 11.04 -15.46
C THR A 20 -18.93 12.06 -14.32
N THR A 21 -19.01 11.65 -13.05
CA THR A 21 -19.04 12.60 -11.90
C THR A 21 -17.92 12.40 -10.87
N VAL A 22 -16.68 12.18 -11.33
CA VAL A 22 -15.50 12.33 -10.45
C VAL A 22 -14.95 13.77 -10.42
N LEU A 23 -15.55 14.71 -11.18
CA LEU A 23 -14.97 16.06 -11.36
C LEU A 23 -15.48 17.19 -10.44
N THR A 24 -16.24 16.95 -9.37
CA THR A 24 -16.68 18.06 -8.48
C THR A 24 -16.49 17.83 -6.98
N THR A 25 -15.30 17.40 -6.56
CA THR A 25 -14.81 17.64 -5.18
C THR A 25 -13.35 18.10 -5.14
N ALA A 26 -12.95 18.97 -6.06
CA ALA A 26 -11.58 19.50 -6.13
C ALA A 26 -11.32 20.77 -5.30
N SER A 27 -12.17 21.14 -4.31
CA SER A 27 -11.97 22.41 -3.58
C SER A 27 -12.18 22.38 -2.06
N LEU A 28 -12.04 21.23 -1.38
CA LEU A 28 -12.26 21.20 0.08
C LEU A 28 -11.23 20.47 0.96
N ILE A 29 -10.08 20.04 0.46
CA ILE A 29 -9.01 19.52 1.34
C ILE A 29 -7.65 19.98 0.84
N SER A 30 -7.29 21.24 1.11
CA SER A 30 -5.91 21.74 1.01
C SER A 30 -5.23 21.91 2.37
N ASN A 31 -5.82 21.40 3.46
CA ASN A 31 -5.16 21.39 4.77
C ASN A 31 -5.81 20.35 5.67
N LEU A 32 -5.25 19.13 5.73
CA LEU A 32 -5.28 18.23 6.90
C LEU A 32 -4.34 17.05 6.65
N ASN A 33 -3.27 16.99 7.45
CA ASN A 33 -2.22 15.99 7.39
C ASN A 33 -2.75 14.57 7.66
N LYS A 34 -2.42 13.65 6.74
CA LYS A 34 -2.63 12.19 6.74
C LYS A 34 -4.06 11.69 6.46
N LEU A 35 -4.20 10.91 5.37
CA LEU A 35 -5.35 10.06 5.09
C LEU A 35 -5.63 9.14 6.29
N SER A 36 -6.89 9.07 6.70
CA SER A 36 -7.36 8.13 7.71
C SER A 36 -7.31 6.69 7.19
N GLN A 37 -7.26 5.71 8.11
CA GLN A 37 -7.32 4.29 7.76
C GLN A 37 -8.59 3.92 6.97
N LYS A 38 -9.69 4.65 7.18
CA LYS A 38 -10.95 4.44 6.44
C LYS A 38 -10.83 4.89 4.98
N GLU A 39 -10.12 6.00 4.74
CA GLU A 39 -9.85 6.50 3.38
C GLU A 39 -8.85 5.61 2.64
N ILE A 40 -7.79 5.16 3.32
CA ILE A 40 -6.83 4.20 2.75
C ILE A 40 -7.53 2.90 2.33
N LYS A 41 -8.38 2.33 3.21
CA LYS A 41 -9.18 1.13 2.88
C LYS A 41 -10.13 1.37 1.72
N LYS A 42 -10.73 2.55 1.62
CA LYS A 42 -11.60 2.92 0.50
C LYS A 42 -10.83 2.98 -0.82
N ILE A 43 -9.66 3.62 -0.85
CA ILE A 43 -8.78 3.67 -2.03
C ILE A 43 -8.36 2.27 -2.47
N ILE A 44 -7.93 1.42 -1.53
CA ILE A 44 -7.57 0.03 -1.83
C ILE A 44 -8.76 -0.74 -2.38
N SER A 45 -9.96 -0.54 -1.83
CA SER A 45 -11.19 -1.16 -2.32
C SER A 45 -11.55 -0.70 -3.74
N ASP A 46 -11.42 0.59 -4.03
CA ASP A 46 -11.73 1.17 -5.34
C ASP A 46 -10.76 0.65 -6.41
N ILE A 47 -9.45 0.57 -6.08
CA ILE A 47 -8.43 -0.01 -6.98
C ILE A 47 -8.67 -1.51 -7.19
N ASN A 48 -8.96 -2.27 -6.13
CA ASN A 48 -9.24 -3.71 -6.25
C ASN A 48 -10.49 -3.99 -7.09
N LYS A 49 -11.55 -3.19 -6.93
CA LYS A 49 -12.74 -3.30 -7.76
C LYS A 49 -12.39 -3.06 -9.24
N LYS A 50 -11.53 -2.07 -9.52
CA LYS A 50 -11.09 -1.81 -10.90
C LYS A 50 -10.21 -2.92 -11.47
N ILE A 51 -9.34 -3.53 -10.66
CA ILE A 51 -8.58 -4.74 -11.04
C ILE A 51 -9.53 -5.89 -11.40
N GLN A 52 -10.57 -6.12 -10.61
CA GLN A 52 -11.58 -7.15 -10.91
C GLN A 52 -12.34 -6.84 -12.20
N GLU A 53 -12.71 -5.58 -12.44
CA GLU A 53 -13.31 -5.13 -13.70
C GLU A 53 -12.38 -5.42 -14.89
N ILE A 54 -11.09 -5.07 -14.78
CA ILE A 54 -10.08 -5.35 -15.81
C ILE A 54 -10.00 -6.85 -16.11
N ASN A 55 -9.87 -7.70 -15.09
CA ASN A 55 -9.75 -9.15 -15.27
C ASN A 55 -10.99 -9.75 -15.93
N LYS A 56 -12.17 -9.29 -15.53
CA LYS A 56 -13.43 -9.69 -16.15
C LYS A 56 -13.52 -9.24 -17.61
N GLU A 57 -13.03 -8.05 -17.95
CA GLU A 57 -12.96 -7.60 -19.34
C GLU A 57 -12.02 -8.48 -20.19
N VAL A 58 -10.89 -8.90 -19.63
CA VAL A 58 -9.96 -9.84 -20.30
C VAL A 58 -10.65 -11.17 -20.60
N GLU A 59 -11.35 -11.76 -19.62
CA GLU A 59 -12.12 -12.99 -19.82
C GLU A 59 -13.22 -12.82 -20.88
N ILE A 60 -13.96 -11.69 -20.85
CA ILE A 60 -15.00 -11.39 -21.84
C ILE A 60 -14.39 -11.27 -23.24
N ILE A 61 -13.22 -10.66 -23.40
CA ILE A 61 -12.52 -10.61 -24.69
C ILE A 61 -12.21 -12.04 -25.18
N GLU A 62 -11.69 -12.91 -24.32
CA GLU A 62 -11.29 -14.27 -24.71
C GLU A 62 -12.47 -15.14 -25.15
N LEU A 63 -13.56 -15.11 -24.38
CA LEU A 63 -14.77 -15.89 -24.65
C LEU A 63 -15.41 -15.53 -25.99
N ASN A 64 -15.24 -14.30 -26.46
CA ASN A 64 -15.91 -13.79 -27.67
C ASN A 64 -15.01 -13.79 -28.92
N SER A 65 -13.82 -14.41 -28.88
CA SER A 65 -12.81 -14.24 -29.93
C SER A 65 -13.16 -14.80 -31.33
N ASN A 66 -14.29 -15.49 -31.47
CA ASN A 66 -14.83 -16.00 -32.73
C ASN A 66 -16.00 -15.15 -33.29
N SER A 67 -16.45 -14.14 -32.52
CA SER A 67 -17.60 -13.29 -32.83
C SER A 67 -17.14 -11.88 -33.21
N ILE A 68 -16.85 -11.58 -34.49
CA ILE A 68 -16.42 -10.25 -35.00
C ILE A 68 -16.94 -9.04 -34.19
N GLY A 69 -18.22 -8.87 -33.86
CA GLY A 69 -18.68 -7.62 -33.21
C GLY A 69 -19.15 -7.75 -31.77
N THR A 70 -19.41 -8.94 -31.22
CA THR A 70 -19.34 -9.10 -29.75
C THR A 70 -17.89 -8.92 -29.30
N TYR A 71 -16.92 -9.37 -30.10
CA TYR A 71 -15.50 -9.15 -29.92
C TYR A 71 -15.12 -7.69 -30.11
N GLU A 72 -15.60 -7.01 -31.16
CA GLU A 72 -15.37 -5.56 -31.35
C GLU A 72 -15.98 -4.72 -30.21
N LYS A 73 -17.19 -5.05 -29.74
CA LYS A 73 -17.80 -4.40 -28.57
C LYS A 73 -17.00 -4.68 -27.29
N ALA A 74 -16.56 -5.92 -27.07
CA ALA A 74 -15.71 -6.28 -25.93
C ALA A 74 -14.37 -5.54 -25.96
N ILE A 75 -13.73 -5.45 -27.14
CA ILE A 75 -12.51 -4.68 -27.36
C ILE A 75 -12.75 -3.19 -27.09
N ASN A 76 -13.83 -2.60 -27.60
CA ASN A 76 -14.15 -1.19 -27.38
C ASN A 76 -14.48 -0.88 -25.92
N LYS A 77 -15.21 -1.77 -25.24
CA LYS A 77 -15.49 -1.67 -23.81
C LYS A 77 -14.20 -1.78 -22.99
N ALA A 78 -13.31 -2.68 -23.36
CA ALA A 78 -11.99 -2.81 -22.76
C ALA A 78 -11.09 -1.60 -23.01
N LYS A 79 -11.15 -0.97 -24.20
CA LYS A 79 -10.47 0.31 -24.46
C LYS A 79 -10.96 1.43 -23.55
N ASN A 80 -12.28 1.56 -23.39
CA ASN A 80 -12.85 2.53 -22.46
C ASN A 80 -12.41 2.24 -21.02
N ASN A 81 -12.45 0.98 -20.60
CA ASN A 81 -12.00 0.60 -19.26
C ASN A 81 -10.49 0.79 -19.06
N LEU A 82 -9.67 0.59 -20.10
CA LEU A 82 -8.24 0.88 -20.10
C LEU A 82 -8.00 2.39 -19.91
N GLU A 83 -8.77 3.25 -20.56
CA GLU A 83 -8.65 4.70 -20.44
C GLU A 83 -9.08 5.18 -19.04
N GLU A 84 -10.21 4.68 -18.52
CA GLU A 84 -10.64 4.95 -17.14
C GLU A 84 -9.60 4.48 -16.12
N SER A 85 -9.03 3.29 -16.32
CA SER A 85 -8.03 2.72 -15.43
C SER A 85 -6.72 3.50 -15.47
N ARG A 86 -6.31 4.02 -16.64
CA ARG A 86 -5.16 4.94 -16.75
C ARG A 86 -5.39 6.27 -16.05
N LYS A 87 -6.60 6.84 -16.16
CA LYS A 87 -6.97 8.07 -15.42
C LYS A 87 -6.93 7.84 -13.91
N MET A 88 -7.49 6.72 -13.44
CA MET A 88 -7.46 6.32 -12.03
C MET A 88 -6.03 6.08 -11.54
N LEU A 89 -5.20 5.40 -12.36
CA LEU A 89 -3.79 5.19 -12.07
C LEU A 89 -3.05 6.53 -11.95
N SER A 90 -3.21 7.45 -12.90
CA SER A 90 -2.57 8.77 -12.85
C SER A 90 -2.97 9.59 -11.62
N TYR A 91 -4.19 9.42 -11.13
CA TYR A 91 -4.66 10.10 -9.93
C TYR A 91 -3.98 9.56 -8.66
N PHE A 92 -3.87 8.23 -8.54
CA PHE A 92 -3.28 7.58 -7.37
C PHE A 92 -1.75 7.42 -7.43
N ASP A 93 -1.14 7.51 -8.61
CA ASP A 93 0.31 7.47 -8.83
C ASP A 93 0.97 8.85 -8.57
N ASN A 94 0.45 9.59 -7.59
CA ASN A 94 0.99 10.86 -7.15
C ASN A 94 1.81 10.70 -5.86
N LYS A 95 2.71 11.64 -5.59
CA LYS A 95 3.59 11.59 -4.40
C LYS A 95 2.83 11.58 -3.07
N GLU A 96 1.56 11.98 -3.00
CA GLU A 96 0.78 11.98 -1.75
C GLU A 96 0.26 10.60 -1.36
N PHE A 97 -0.21 9.81 -2.33
CA PHE A 97 -0.73 8.46 -2.08
C PHE A 97 0.40 7.42 -1.97
N LEU A 98 1.51 7.63 -2.68
CA LEU A 98 2.68 6.72 -2.67
C LEU A 98 3.40 6.66 -1.30
N LYS A 99 3.10 7.58 -0.38
CA LYS A 99 3.58 7.57 1.01
C LYS A 99 3.03 6.39 1.81
N TYR A 100 1.92 5.79 1.36
CA TYR A 100 1.21 4.71 2.05
C TYR A 100 1.53 3.36 1.39
N LYS A 101 2.33 2.53 2.08
CA LYS A 101 2.81 1.23 1.58
C LYS A 101 1.69 0.34 1.02
N SER A 102 0.55 0.25 1.71
CA SER A 102 -0.59 -0.56 1.28
C SER A 102 -1.28 -0.05 0.00
N ILE A 103 -1.24 1.26 -0.27
CA ILE A 103 -1.70 1.83 -1.54
C ILE A 103 -0.65 1.57 -2.64
N LEU A 104 0.64 1.69 -2.31
CA LEU A 104 1.74 1.46 -3.24
C LEU A 104 1.78 0.00 -3.76
N GLU A 105 1.56 -0.98 -2.88
CA GLU A 105 1.47 -2.40 -3.25
C GLU A 105 0.31 -2.68 -4.22
N ILE A 106 -0.89 -2.15 -3.94
CA ILE A 106 -2.04 -2.37 -4.82
C ILE A 106 -1.90 -1.61 -6.15
N LEU A 107 -1.25 -0.44 -6.16
CA LEU A 107 -0.95 0.30 -7.39
C LEU A 107 0.02 -0.43 -8.31
N TYR A 108 0.99 -1.17 -7.75
CA TYR A 108 1.88 -2.01 -8.55
C TYR A 108 1.10 -3.11 -9.29
N ILE A 109 0.19 -3.79 -8.59
CA ILE A 109 -0.71 -4.80 -9.18
C ILE A 109 -1.61 -4.14 -10.24
N PHE A 110 -2.15 -2.96 -9.95
CA PHE A 110 -3.00 -2.23 -10.88
C PHE A 110 -2.26 -1.84 -12.17
N LYS A 111 -1.01 -1.36 -12.07
CA LYS A 111 -0.15 -1.06 -13.23
C LYS A 111 0.04 -2.28 -14.13
N LYS A 112 0.31 -3.44 -13.54
CA LYS A 112 0.47 -4.69 -14.29
C LYS A 112 -0.82 -5.07 -15.02
N ASN A 113 -1.97 -5.04 -14.34
CA ASN A 113 -3.26 -5.37 -14.97
C ASN A 113 -3.63 -4.41 -16.10
N ILE A 114 -3.33 -3.11 -15.96
CA ILE A 114 -3.50 -2.12 -17.05
C ILE A 114 -2.63 -2.49 -18.26
N GLN A 115 -1.40 -2.96 -18.02
CA GLN A 115 -0.49 -3.35 -19.09
C GLN A 115 -0.94 -4.65 -19.77
N ASP A 116 -1.40 -5.64 -19.00
CA ASP A 116 -1.97 -6.89 -19.51
C ASP A 116 -3.24 -6.63 -20.35
N LEU A 117 -4.14 -5.75 -19.87
CA LEU A 117 -5.33 -5.34 -20.63
C LEU A 117 -4.96 -4.66 -21.95
N LYS A 118 -3.93 -3.79 -21.95
CA LYS A 118 -3.44 -3.13 -23.16
C LYS A 118 -2.96 -4.15 -24.20
N PHE A 119 -2.12 -5.09 -23.79
CA PHE A 119 -1.63 -6.15 -24.68
C PHE A 119 -2.78 -7.01 -25.21
N LYS A 120 -3.76 -7.35 -24.36
CA LYS A 120 -4.91 -8.14 -24.77
C LYS A 120 -5.78 -7.43 -25.81
N ILE A 121 -5.98 -6.12 -25.65
CA ILE A 121 -6.67 -5.28 -26.64
C ILE A 121 -5.91 -5.30 -27.98
N GLU A 122 -4.60 -5.04 -27.97
CA GLU A 122 -3.77 -5.00 -29.19
C GLU A 122 -3.77 -6.33 -29.96
N ASP A 123 -3.68 -7.46 -29.26
CA ASP A 123 -3.76 -8.80 -29.85
C ASP A 123 -5.16 -9.09 -30.43
N SER A 124 -6.20 -8.69 -29.70
CA SER A 124 -7.59 -8.94 -30.09
C SER A 124 -8.03 -8.11 -31.29
N GLU A 125 -7.51 -6.89 -31.45
CA GLU A 125 -7.74 -6.07 -32.64
C GLU A 125 -7.17 -6.72 -33.92
N LYS A 126 -6.00 -7.36 -33.85
CA LYS A 126 -5.42 -8.08 -34.99
C LYS A 126 -6.30 -9.24 -35.40
N LYS A 127 -6.72 -10.06 -34.43
CA LYS A 127 -7.61 -11.21 -34.67
C LYS A 127 -8.99 -10.76 -35.21
N LEU A 128 -9.51 -9.62 -34.76
CA LEU A 128 -10.73 -9.02 -35.29
C LEU A 128 -10.60 -8.67 -36.79
N ILE A 129 -9.47 -8.08 -37.20
CA ILE A 129 -9.18 -7.75 -38.60
C ILE A 129 -9.09 -9.04 -39.44
N GLU A 130 -8.41 -10.06 -38.95
CA GLU A 130 -8.31 -11.37 -39.61
C GLU A 130 -9.69 -12.00 -39.86
N ASN A 131 -10.55 -12.01 -38.83
CA ASN A 131 -11.92 -12.53 -38.94
C ASN A 131 -12.76 -11.73 -39.95
N LYS A 132 -12.66 -10.39 -39.95
CA LYS A 132 -13.36 -9.52 -40.92
C LYS A 132 -12.91 -9.81 -42.36
N ASN A 133 -11.61 -9.99 -42.57
CA ASN A 133 -11.03 -10.31 -43.88
C ASN A 133 -11.50 -11.68 -44.40
N PHE A 134 -11.51 -12.70 -43.54
CA PHE A 134 -11.99 -14.04 -43.88
C PHE A 134 -13.45 -14.02 -44.39
N VAL A 135 -14.35 -13.38 -43.64
CA VAL A 135 -15.77 -13.27 -44.03
C VAL A 135 -15.92 -12.50 -45.36
N ALA A 136 -15.16 -11.41 -45.56
CA ALA A 136 -15.21 -10.65 -46.82
C ALA A 136 -14.72 -11.48 -48.02
N GLU A 137 -13.68 -12.29 -47.86
CA GLU A 137 -13.14 -13.14 -48.90
C GLU A 137 -14.09 -14.28 -49.28
N VAL A 138 -14.70 -14.93 -48.29
CA VAL A 138 -15.75 -15.94 -48.52
C VAL A 138 -16.93 -15.35 -49.28
N ILE A 139 -17.45 -14.19 -48.87
CA ILE A 139 -18.57 -13.53 -49.57
C ILE A 139 -18.18 -13.23 -51.01
N LYS A 140 -17.00 -12.65 -51.24
CA LYS A 140 -16.49 -12.33 -52.58
C LYS A 140 -16.42 -13.58 -53.47
N ASN A 141 -15.91 -14.69 -52.93
CA ASN A 141 -15.81 -15.95 -53.65
C ASN A 141 -17.18 -16.56 -53.92
N ALA A 142 -18.07 -16.56 -52.95
CA ALA A 142 -19.45 -17.04 -53.08
C ALA A 142 -20.25 -16.24 -54.12
N THR A 143 -20.18 -14.91 -54.11
CA THR A 143 -20.81 -14.05 -55.13
C THR A 143 -20.23 -14.30 -56.52
N LYS A 144 -18.90 -14.46 -56.62
CA LYS A 144 -18.24 -14.78 -57.90
C LYS A 144 -18.74 -16.11 -58.46
N THR A 145 -18.87 -17.14 -57.61
CA THR A 145 -19.38 -18.45 -58.01
C THR A 145 -20.85 -18.39 -58.40
N LEU A 146 -21.68 -17.65 -57.65
CA LEU A 146 -23.09 -17.43 -58.01
C LEU A 146 -23.25 -16.72 -59.37
N ASN A 147 -22.38 -15.75 -59.65
CA ASN A 147 -22.36 -15.00 -60.92
C ASN A 147 -21.87 -15.84 -62.11
N LYS A 148 -21.03 -16.86 -61.87
CA LYS A 148 -20.69 -17.86 -62.89
C LYS A 148 -21.92 -18.72 -63.21
N VAL A 149 -22.61 -19.18 -62.17
CA VAL A 149 -23.80 -20.02 -62.29
C VAL A 149 -24.96 -19.33 -63.01
N THR A 150 -25.21 -18.03 -62.77
CA THR A 150 -26.31 -17.29 -63.43
C THR A 150 -26.14 -17.14 -64.94
N LYS A 151 -24.95 -17.38 -65.49
CA LYS A 151 -24.70 -17.45 -66.93
C LYS A 151 -25.14 -18.78 -67.57
N ILE A 152 -25.43 -19.80 -66.77
CA ILE A 152 -25.97 -21.09 -67.21
C ILE A 152 -27.50 -20.96 -67.22
N GLU A 153 -28.17 -21.29 -68.34
CA GLU A 153 -29.62 -21.17 -68.47
C GLU A 153 -30.36 -21.93 -67.35
N LYS A 154 -31.27 -21.24 -66.62
CA LYS A 154 -31.97 -21.76 -65.42
C LYS A 154 -32.64 -23.14 -65.61
N ASN A 155 -33.03 -23.46 -66.85
CA ASN A 155 -33.77 -24.67 -67.17
C ASN A 155 -32.88 -25.90 -67.34
N LYS A 156 -31.55 -25.72 -67.41
CA LYS A 156 -30.57 -26.80 -67.62
C LYS A 156 -29.86 -27.27 -66.35
N LEU A 157 -30.00 -26.59 -65.21
CA LEU A 157 -29.33 -26.96 -63.95
C LEU A 157 -29.90 -28.29 -63.39
N SER A 158 -29.03 -29.17 -62.89
CA SER A 158 -29.46 -30.43 -62.24
C SER A 158 -30.19 -30.15 -60.92
N PRO A 159 -31.03 -31.08 -60.41
CA PRO A 159 -31.71 -30.91 -59.12
C PRO A 159 -30.74 -30.63 -57.97
N ASP A 160 -29.62 -31.36 -57.90
CA ASP A 160 -28.61 -31.21 -56.86
C ASP A 160 -27.89 -29.86 -56.94
N LEU A 161 -27.54 -29.41 -58.15
CA LEU A 161 -26.92 -28.10 -58.36
C LEU A 161 -27.90 -26.97 -58.04
N LYS A 162 -29.18 -27.08 -58.43
CA LYS A 162 -30.22 -26.11 -58.04
C LYS A 162 -30.34 -26.03 -56.51
N ASN A 163 -30.36 -27.17 -55.83
CA ASN A 163 -30.44 -27.25 -54.38
C ASN A 163 -29.18 -26.67 -53.69
N ALA A 164 -28.00 -26.91 -54.25
CA ALA A 164 -26.74 -26.32 -53.77
C ALA A 164 -26.70 -24.79 -53.99
N ILE A 165 -27.14 -24.31 -55.15
CA ILE A 165 -27.25 -22.86 -55.45
C ILE A 165 -28.27 -22.20 -54.53
N GLU A 166 -29.39 -22.85 -54.25
CA GLU A 166 -30.42 -22.36 -53.34
C GLU A 166 -29.91 -22.34 -51.89
N LYS A 167 -29.18 -23.37 -51.46
CA LYS A 167 -28.45 -23.37 -50.18
C LYS A 167 -27.44 -22.23 -50.10
N LEU A 168 -26.58 -22.04 -51.10
CA LEU A 168 -25.61 -20.94 -51.11
C LEU A 168 -26.27 -19.55 -51.14
N LYS A 169 -27.39 -19.39 -51.88
CA LYS A 169 -28.21 -18.16 -51.85
C LYS A 169 -28.83 -17.93 -50.48
N ASN A 170 -29.36 -18.97 -49.86
CA ASN A 170 -29.93 -18.88 -48.51
C ASN A 170 -28.85 -18.55 -47.48
N THR A 171 -27.67 -19.17 -47.58
CA THR A 171 -26.51 -18.88 -46.71
C THR A 171 -25.94 -17.47 -46.94
N LEU A 172 -25.92 -16.96 -48.19
CA LEU A 172 -25.56 -15.56 -48.47
C LEU A 172 -26.63 -14.57 -47.99
N ASN A 173 -27.91 -14.89 -48.13
CA ASN A 173 -29.01 -14.10 -47.59
C ASN A 173 -29.03 -14.13 -46.05
N GLU A 174 -28.62 -15.24 -45.43
CA GLU A 174 -28.38 -15.33 -43.98
C GLU A 174 -27.21 -14.41 -43.59
N ILE A 175 -26.12 -14.39 -44.35
CA ILE A 175 -25.01 -13.45 -44.15
C ILE A 175 -25.45 -11.98 -44.33
N GLU A 176 -26.33 -11.68 -45.28
CA GLU A 176 -26.85 -10.32 -45.52
C GLU A 176 -27.91 -9.88 -44.49
N LYS A 177 -28.82 -10.77 -44.08
CA LYS A 177 -29.75 -10.54 -42.97
C LYS A 177 -28.99 -10.33 -41.67
N GLU A 178 -27.98 -11.15 -41.42
CA GLU A 178 -27.04 -10.97 -40.30
C GLU A 178 -25.99 -9.88 -40.56
N LYS A 179 -26.03 -9.15 -41.67
CA LYS A 179 -25.36 -7.84 -41.81
C LYS A 179 -26.31 -6.66 -41.55
N SER A 180 -27.61 -6.93 -41.40
CA SER A 180 -28.67 -5.92 -41.32
C SER A 180 -29.33 -5.82 -39.94
N ASN A 181 -29.32 -6.89 -39.14
CA ASN A 181 -29.94 -6.94 -37.82
C ASN A 181 -29.00 -6.51 -36.68
N ASN A 182 -29.10 -5.29 -36.15
CA ASN A 182 -28.26 -4.78 -35.04
C ASN A 182 -28.45 -5.47 -33.65
N SER A 183 -28.83 -6.75 -33.55
CA SER A 183 -29.00 -7.46 -32.26
C SER A 183 -27.64 -7.86 -31.64
N GLU A 184 -27.61 -8.29 -30.37
CA GLU A 184 -26.36 -8.65 -29.66
C GLU A 184 -25.87 -10.09 -29.90
N GLU A 185 -26.67 -10.93 -30.56
CA GLU A 185 -26.42 -12.36 -30.82
C GLU A 185 -25.57 -12.60 -32.09
N TYR A 186 -24.91 -11.56 -32.54
CA TYR A 186 -24.91 -11.23 -33.95
C TYR A 186 -23.75 -11.82 -34.77
N ILE A 187 -22.71 -12.42 -34.15
CA ILE A 187 -21.44 -12.53 -34.87
C ILE A 187 -20.65 -13.86 -34.75
N ASP A 188 -20.86 -14.71 -33.74
CA ASP A 188 -20.31 -16.09 -33.79
C ASP A 188 -20.90 -16.87 -34.97
N ASN A 189 -22.15 -16.57 -35.33
CA ASN A 189 -22.81 -17.15 -36.50
C ASN A 189 -22.20 -16.68 -37.82
N LEU A 190 -21.66 -15.46 -37.95
CA LEU A 190 -21.17 -14.97 -39.26
C LEU A 190 -19.93 -15.72 -39.75
N VAL A 191 -18.98 -16.02 -38.87
CA VAL A 191 -17.79 -16.82 -39.23
C VAL A 191 -18.19 -18.27 -39.48
N PHE A 192 -19.16 -18.80 -38.72
CA PHE A 192 -19.69 -20.15 -38.90
C PHE A 192 -20.46 -20.32 -40.22
N ILE A 193 -21.36 -19.39 -40.54
CA ILE A 193 -22.13 -19.33 -41.78
C ILE A 193 -21.19 -19.06 -42.97
N ALA A 194 -20.13 -18.26 -42.80
CA ALA A 194 -19.11 -18.09 -43.82
C ALA A 194 -18.35 -19.40 -44.11
N LYS A 195 -17.97 -20.19 -43.09
CA LYS A 195 -17.38 -21.52 -43.32
C LYS A 195 -18.33 -22.45 -44.09
N LYS A 196 -19.62 -22.42 -43.77
CA LYS A 196 -20.66 -23.16 -44.51
C LYS A 196 -20.77 -22.69 -45.97
N ALA A 197 -20.73 -21.38 -46.21
CA ALA A 197 -20.70 -20.81 -47.55
C ALA A 197 -19.44 -21.23 -48.33
N GLU A 198 -18.27 -21.32 -47.68
CA GLU A 198 -17.03 -21.80 -48.30
C GLU A 198 -17.14 -23.26 -48.76
N GLU A 199 -17.76 -24.12 -47.93
CA GLU A 199 -18.02 -25.52 -48.29
C GLU A 199 -19.02 -25.65 -49.45
N ASP A 200 -20.11 -24.86 -49.43
CA ASP A 200 -21.10 -24.83 -50.51
C ASP A 200 -20.49 -24.28 -51.82
N VAL A 201 -19.59 -23.29 -51.75
CA VAL A 201 -18.81 -22.79 -52.91
C VAL A 201 -17.95 -23.89 -53.51
N LYS A 202 -17.24 -24.67 -52.69
CA LYS A 202 -16.39 -25.77 -53.19
C LYS A 202 -17.22 -26.83 -53.91
N LYS A 203 -18.42 -27.15 -53.42
CA LYS A 203 -19.34 -28.09 -54.09
C LYS A 203 -19.86 -27.55 -55.42
N ILE A 204 -20.31 -26.30 -55.45
CA ILE A 204 -20.84 -25.68 -56.67
C ILE A 204 -19.75 -25.50 -57.73
N GLU A 205 -18.51 -25.14 -57.36
CA GLU A 205 -17.43 -24.99 -58.34
C GLU A 205 -17.06 -26.30 -59.04
N VAL A 206 -17.19 -27.44 -58.37
CA VAL A 206 -17.00 -28.77 -58.99
C VAL A 206 -18.15 -29.04 -59.97
N ASP A 207 -19.39 -28.84 -59.55
CA ASP A 207 -20.57 -29.11 -60.39
C ASP A 207 -20.69 -28.17 -61.60
N VAL A 208 -20.31 -26.89 -61.46
CA VAL A 208 -20.27 -25.91 -62.56
C VAL A 208 -19.23 -26.32 -63.60
N GLN A 209 -18.05 -26.78 -63.17
CA GLN A 209 -17.02 -27.27 -64.09
C GLN A 209 -17.47 -28.51 -64.85
N ASN A 210 -18.23 -29.40 -64.19
CA ASN A 210 -18.84 -30.57 -64.84
C ASN A 210 -19.91 -30.14 -65.88
N LYS A 211 -20.72 -29.13 -65.55
CA LYS A 211 -21.77 -28.59 -66.44
C LYS A 211 -21.21 -27.90 -67.68
N GLU A 212 -20.19 -27.05 -67.51
CA GLU A 212 -19.51 -26.37 -68.62
C GLU A 212 -18.83 -27.38 -69.55
N ALA A 213 -18.33 -28.50 -69.01
CA ALA A 213 -17.84 -29.62 -69.80
C ALA A 213 -18.95 -30.32 -70.58
N GLU A 214 -20.10 -30.60 -69.97
CA GLU A 214 -21.27 -31.18 -70.66
C GLU A 214 -21.81 -30.28 -71.78
N GLU A 215 -21.90 -28.97 -71.56
CA GLU A 215 -22.44 -28.02 -72.55
C GLU A 215 -21.48 -27.79 -73.72
N ALA A 216 -20.17 -27.74 -73.45
CA ALA A 216 -19.15 -27.73 -74.51
C ALA A 216 -19.18 -29.01 -75.34
N LEU A 217 -19.47 -30.16 -74.71
CA LEU A 217 -19.59 -31.46 -75.40
C LEU A 217 -20.86 -31.54 -76.24
N LYS A 218 -21.98 -30.97 -75.76
CA LYS A 218 -23.23 -30.82 -76.53
C LYS A 218 -23.11 -29.87 -77.73
N GLN A 219 -22.40 -28.76 -77.57
CA GLN A 219 -22.11 -27.86 -78.71
C GLN A 219 -21.26 -28.56 -79.76
N LEU A 220 -20.25 -29.33 -79.32
CA LEU A 220 -19.44 -30.17 -80.19
C LEU A 220 -20.27 -31.26 -80.90
N GLU A 221 -21.17 -31.94 -80.17
CA GLU A 221 -22.11 -32.89 -80.76
C GLU A 221 -22.95 -32.23 -81.85
N THR A 222 -23.47 -31.03 -81.56
CA THR A 222 -24.33 -30.31 -82.49
C THR A 222 -23.55 -29.83 -83.72
N GLU A 223 -22.31 -29.39 -83.56
CA GLU A 223 -21.42 -29.04 -84.68
C GLU A 223 -21.06 -30.26 -85.53
N VAL A 224 -20.75 -31.39 -84.89
CA VAL A 224 -20.44 -32.66 -85.59
C VAL A 224 -21.70 -33.21 -86.29
N GLU A 225 -22.86 -33.20 -85.65
CA GLU A 225 -24.13 -33.63 -86.25
C GLU A 225 -24.59 -32.69 -87.37
N ASN A 226 -24.42 -31.37 -87.24
CA ASN A 226 -24.67 -30.42 -88.33
C ASN A 226 -23.71 -30.63 -89.49
N TYR A 227 -22.42 -30.91 -89.23
CA TYR A 227 -21.43 -31.19 -90.27
C TYR A 227 -21.72 -32.52 -90.98
N ILE A 228 -22.12 -33.56 -90.23
CA ILE A 228 -22.58 -34.85 -90.79
C ILE A 228 -23.85 -34.65 -91.63
N SER A 229 -24.82 -33.86 -91.13
CA SER A 229 -26.11 -33.64 -91.80
C SER A 229 -26.04 -32.71 -93.01
N GLN A 230 -25.15 -31.70 -93.02
CA GLN A 230 -24.96 -30.80 -94.17
C GLN A 230 -24.07 -31.41 -95.26
N THR A 231 -23.17 -32.33 -94.92
CA THR A 231 -22.17 -32.84 -95.87
C THR A 231 -22.55 -34.20 -96.47
N LEU A 232 -23.39 -35.02 -95.83
CA LEU A 232 -23.55 -36.45 -96.18
C LEU A 232 -25.01 -36.96 -96.22
N ALA A 233 -25.75 -36.61 -97.28
CA ALA A 233 -26.96 -37.35 -97.67
C ALA A 233 -26.64 -38.62 -98.50
N ASP A 234 -25.39 -38.82 -98.95
CA ASP A 234 -25.00 -39.90 -99.86
C ASP A 234 -24.20 -41.03 -99.17
N LYS A 235 -24.60 -42.29 -99.45
CA LYS A 235 -24.08 -43.57 -98.89
C LYS A 235 -22.56 -43.80 -98.99
N LYS A 236 -21.78 -42.89 -99.59
CA LYS A 236 -20.36 -43.10 -99.97
C LYS A 236 -19.35 -42.84 -98.85
N TYR A 237 -19.78 -42.34 -97.69
CA TYR A 237 -18.89 -41.84 -96.62
C TYR A 237 -19.13 -42.48 -95.25
N GLU A 238 -19.76 -43.66 -95.21
CA GLU A 238 -20.14 -44.31 -93.95
C GLU A 238 -18.95 -44.70 -93.05
N SER A 239 -17.74 -44.93 -93.59
CA SER A 239 -16.57 -45.20 -92.74
C SER A 239 -16.15 -43.98 -91.91
N VAL A 240 -16.23 -42.77 -92.49
CA VAL A 240 -15.89 -41.51 -91.82
C VAL A 240 -16.94 -41.17 -90.76
N LYS A 241 -18.22 -41.41 -91.09
CA LYS A 241 -19.32 -41.29 -90.12
C LYS A 241 -19.13 -42.27 -88.96
N THR A 242 -18.75 -43.51 -89.22
CA THR A 242 -18.51 -44.52 -88.17
C THR A 242 -17.33 -44.17 -87.27
N GLU A 243 -16.23 -43.64 -87.81
CA GLU A 243 -15.07 -43.20 -87.01
C GLU A 243 -15.37 -41.96 -86.16
N LEU A 244 -16.08 -40.97 -86.72
CA LEU A 244 -16.54 -39.79 -85.95
C LEU A 244 -17.52 -40.20 -84.84
N GLN A 245 -18.47 -41.08 -85.13
CA GLN A 245 -19.41 -41.60 -84.12
C GLN A 245 -18.69 -42.40 -83.02
N LYS A 246 -17.63 -43.15 -83.39
CA LYS A 246 -16.83 -43.94 -82.45
C LYS A 246 -15.98 -43.05 -81.54
N ALA A 247 -15.32 -42.02 -82.09
CA ALA A 247 -14.58 -41.03 -81.31
C ALA A 247 -15.50 -40.23 -80.37
N LEU A 248 -16.71 -39.88 -80.83
CA LEU A 248 -17.73 -39.22 -80.01
C LEU A 248 -18.20 -40.11 -78.85
N ASN A 249 -18.43 -41.41 -79.11
CA ASN A 249 -18.83 -42.38 -78.10
C ASN A 249 -17.71 -42.69 -77.08
N GLU A 250 -16.45 -42.68 -77.51
CA GLU A 250 -15.29 -42.80 -76.60
C GLU A 250 -15.12 -41.56 -75.72
N ALA A 251 -15.37 -40.36 -76.26
CA ALA A 251 -15.41 -39.13 -75.48
C ALA A 251 -16.56 -39.15 -74.43
N LYS A 252 -17.77 -39.58 -74.81
CA LYS A 252 -18.91 -39.77 -73.87
C LYS A 252 -18.58 -40.71 -72.71
N LYS A 253 -17.99 -41.88 -73.01
CA LYS A 253 -17.57 -42.85 -71.98
C LYS A 253 -16.53 -42.31 -71.00
N SER A 254 -15.71 -41.36 -71.42
CA SER A 254 -14.68 -40.75 -70.56
C SER A 254 -15.25 -39.72 -69.57
N VAL A 255 -16.42 -39.13 -69.87
CA VAL A 255 -17.10 -38.12 -69.03
C VAL A 255 -18.06 -38.77 -68.04
N GLU A 256 -18.70 -39.90 -68.37
CA GLU A 256 -19.63 -40.63 -67.47
C GLU A 256 -18.95 -41.33 -66.27
N ALA A 257 -17.62 -41.34 -66.14
CA ALA A 257 -16.89 -42.29 -65.29
C ALA A 257 -16.29 -41.78 -63.94
N ASN A 258 -16.27 -40.49 -63.57
CA ASN A 258 -16.07 -40.00 -62.16
C ASN A 258 -15.82 -38.48 -62.01
N GLU A 259 -16.24 -37.94 -60.86
CA GLU A 259 -16.51 -36.52 -60.53
C GLU A 259 -15.32 -35.57 -60.17
N ASN A 260 -14.03 -35.93 -60.28
CA ASN A 260 -12.98 -35.11 -59.61
C ASN A 260 -11.76 -34.61 -60.43
N LYS A 261 -11.70 -34.75 -61.76
CA LYS A 261 -10.55 -34.26 -62.58
C LYS A 261 -10.93 -33.80 -63.99
N VAL A 262 -11.77 -32.77 -64.11
CA VAL A 262 -12.40 -32.40 -65.39
C VAL A 262 -11.55 -31.46 -66.26
N LYS A 263 -10.76 -30.54 -65.69
CA LYS A 263 -10.14 -29.45 -66.48
C LYS A 263 -8.98 -29.87 -67.40
N GLU A 264 -8.03 -30.66 -66.91
CA GLU A 264 -6.85 -31.09 -67.71
C GLU A 264 -7.19 -32.11 -68.80
N LYS A 265 -8.26 -32.88 -68.64
CA LYS A 265 -8.72 -33.85 -69.66
C LYS A 265 -9.68 -33.22 -70.67
N LEU A 266 -10.43 -32.18 -70.30
CA LEU A 266 -11.28 -31.44 -71.22
C LEU A 266 -10.45 -30.66 -72.25
N ASP A 267 -9.33 -30.06 -71.84
CA ASP A 267 -8.42 -29.37 -72.78
C ASP A 267 -7.75 -30.37 -73.73
N ALA A 268 -7.35 -31.55 -73.24
CA ALA A 268 -6.80 -32.61 -74.07
C ALA A 268 -7.85 -33.23 -75.03
N ALA A 269 -9.10 -33.37 -74.60
CA ALA A 269 -10.19 -33.83 -75.45
C ALA A 269 -10.59 -32.79 -76.50
N LYS A 270 -10.66 -31.50 -76.13
CA LYS A 270 -10.86 -30.39 -77.08
C LYS A 270 -9.74 -30.35 -78.12
N GLU A 271 -8.48 -30.54 -77.70
CA GLU A 271 -7.35 -30.53 -78.62
C GLU A 271 -7.32 -31.76 -79.54
N GLN A 272 -7.69 -32.95 -79.05
CA GLN A 272 -7.82 -34.15 -79.86
C GLN A 272 -8.98 -34.08 -80.85
N ILE A 273 -10.12 -33.52 -80.44
CA ILE A 273 -11.27 -33.34 -81.33
C ILE A 273 -11.02 -32.21 -82.34
N GLN A 274 -10.38 -31.11 -81.94
CA GLN A 274 -9.95 -30.07 -82.89
C GLN A 274 -8.96 -30.63 -83.92
N LYS A 275 -8.00 -31.46 -83.49
CA LYS A 275 -7.05 -32.14 -84.41
C LYS A 275 -7.76 -33.15 -85.33
N ALA A 276 -8.74 -33.89 -84.84
CA ALA A 276 -9.53 -34.82 -85.65
C ALA A 276 -10.46 -34.08 -86.62
N PHE A 277 -11.04 -32.95 -86.19
CA PHE A 277 -11.93 -32.10 -86.99
C PHE A 277 -11.17 -31.34 -88.08
N GLU A 278 -9.98 -30.79 -87.78
CA GLU A 278 -9.10 -30.18 -88.78
C GLU A 278 -8.59 -31.24 -89.77
N LYS A 279 -8.22 -32.44 -89.30
CA LYS A 279 -7.83 -33.55 -90.17
C LYS A 279 -9.00 -34.02 -91.06
N ALA A 280 -10.21 -34.08 -90.54
CA ALA A 280 -11.41 -34.39 -91.34
C ALA A 280 -11.76 -33.27 -92.32
N LYS A 281 -11.57 -31.99 -91.97
CA LYS A 281 -11.68 -30.84 -92.88
C LYS A 281 -10.63 -30.89 -93.99
N GLU A 282 -9.43 -31.37 -93.67
CA GLU A 282 -8.31 -31.50 -94.59
C GLU A 282 -8.46 -32.72 -95.51
N ASP A 283 -9.01 -33.82 -95.00
CA ASP A 283 -9.37 -35.02 -95.79
C ASP A 283 -10.63 -34.76 -96.65
N VAL A 284 -11.61 -34.00 -96.17
CA VAL A 284 -12.75 -33.50 -96.97
C VAL A 284 -12.26 -32.48 -98.00
N LYS A 285 -11.30 -31.61 -97.69
CA LYS A 285 -10.62 -30.74 -98.68
C LYS A 285 -9.84 -31.55 -99.71
N LYS A 286 -9.19 -32.65 -99.33
CA LYS A 286 -8.55 -33.57 -100.29
C LYS A 286 -9.59 -34.24 -101.19
N ILE A 287 -10.73 -34.63 -100.64
CA ILE A 287 -11.84 -35.22 -101.41
C ILE A 287 -12.57 -34.14 -102.27
N GLU A 288 -12.64 -32.88 -101.82
CA GLU A 288 -13.12 -31.72 -102.59
C GLU A 288 -12.15 -31.34 -103.73
N VAL A 289 -10.84 -31.53 -103.52
CA VAL A 289 -9.81 -31.34 -104.56
C VAL A 289 -9.86 -32.49 -105.59
N ASP A 290 -10.21 -33.70 -105.18
CA ASP A 290 -10.42 -34.84 -106.08
C ASP A 290 -11.78 -34.81 -106.80
N ALA A 291 -12.71 -33.93 -106.40
CA ALA A 291 -14.04 -33.75 -107.01
C ALA A 291 -14.11 -32.70 -108.14
N LYS A 292 -13.01 -32.01 -108.48
CA LYS A 292 -12.95 -31.07 -109.62
C LYS A 292 -12.00 -31.55 -110.71
N LYS A 293 -12.47 -32.47 -111.56
CA LYS A 293 -12.16 -32.49 -113.00
C LYS A 293 -13.04 -33.52 -113.71
N VAL A 294 -14.08 -33.05 -114.39
CA VAL A 294 -14.75 -33.76 -115.47
C VAL A 294 -14.49 -33.00 -116.77
N VAL A 295 -14.36 -33.77 -117.85
CA VAL A 295 -14.70 -33.47 -119.26
C VAL A 295 -13.52 -33.43 -120.25
N LYS A 296 -13.33 -34.63 -120.85
CA LYS A 296 -13.25 -34.98 -122.29
C LYS A 296 -11.91 -35.00 -123.07
N THR A 297 -11.67 -36.22 -123.62
CA THR A 297 -11.20 -36.62 -124.97
C THR A 297 -9.82 -36.11 -125.42
N GLU A 298 -8.85 -36.89 -125.92
CA GLU A 298 -8.84 -38.13 -126.72
C GLU A 298 -7.75 -39.10 -126.24
N GLU A 299 -8.08 -40.39 -126.31
CA GLU A 299 -7.24 -41.52 -125.91
C GLU A 299 -6.14 -41.83 -126.95
N GLU A 300 -5.09 -42.50 -126.45
CA GLU A 300 -4.30 -43.53 -127.16
C GLU A 300 -2.82 -43.26 -127.51
N GLN A 301 -2.19 -42.16 -127.06
CA GLN A 301 -0.71 -41.99 -127.23
C GLN A 301 0.12 -41.74 -125.95
N GLU A 302 -0.47 -41.59 -124.76
CA GLU A 302 0.29 -41.23 -123.53
C GLU A 302 0.64 -42.41 -122.59
N LYS A 303 0.11 -43.62 -122.86
CA LYS A 303 0.20 -44.78 -121.95
C LYS A 303 1.62 -45.35 -121.78
N ASN A 304 2.52 -45.14 -122.73
CA ASN A 304 3.88 -45.71 -122.69
C ASN A 304 4.98 -44.75 -122.17
N LYS A 305 4.72 -43.44 -122.03
CA LYS A 305 5.73 -42.48 -121.54
C LYS A 305 5.75 -42.35 -120.02
N LYS A 306 4.57 -42.35 -119.36
CA LYS A 306 4.44 -42.26 -117.89
C LYS A 306 4.93 -43.50 -117.13
N ALA A 307 4.76 -44.70 -117.70
CA ALA A 307 5.29 -45.94 -117.12
C ALA A 307 6.84 -45.96 -117.06
N SER A 308 7.52 -45.32 -118.02
CA SER A 308 8.98 -45.19 -118.02
C SER A 308 9.51 -44.19 -116.99
N GLU A 309 8.79 -43.09 -116.74
CA GLU A 309 9.19 -42.07 -115.75
C GLU A 309 8.94 -42.57 -114.31
N ALA A 310 7.79 -43.20 -114.05
CA ALA A 310 7.48 -43.84 -112.77
C ALA A 310 8.49 -44.95 -112.40
N ARG A 311 9.00 -45.69 -113.39
CA ARG A 311 10.01 -46.74 -113.18
C ARG A 311 11.40 -46.20 -112.86
N LYS A 312 11.84 -45.11 -113.52
CA LYS A 312 13.11 -44.43 -113.18
C LYS A 312 13.08 -43.82 -111.78
N GLU A 313 11.94 -43.23 -111.39
CA GLU A 313 11.77 -42.70 -110.04
C GLU A 313 11.74 -43.81 -108.99
N TYR A 314 11.09 -44.94 -109.28
CA TYR A 314 11.13 -46.14 -108.45
C TYR A 314 12.54 -46.69 -108.24
N GLU A 315 13.34 -46.84 -109.31
CA GLU A 315 14.72 -47.32 -109.23
C GLU A 315 15.59 -46.37 -108.39
N LYS A 316 15.33 -45.07 -108.46
CA LYS A 316 15.94 -44.06 -107.59
C LYS A 316 15.53 -44.24 -106.12
N THR A 317 14.25 -44.39 -105.81
CA THR A 317 13.75 -44.66 -104.45
C THR A 317 14.31 -45.97 -103.89
N LEU A 318 14.39 -47.02 -104.69
CA LEU A 318 14.97 -48.31 -104.30
C LEU A 318 16.49 -48.20 -104.02
N ALA A 319 17.21 -47.40 -104.81
CA ALA A 319 18.63 -47.14 -104.61
C ALA A 319 18.88 -46.29 -103.34
N GLU A 320 18.07 -45.27 -103.09
CA GLU A 320 18.13 -44.45 -101.88
C GLU A 320 17.85 -45.28 -100.61
N ILE A 321 16.90 -46.21 -100.67
CA ILE A 321 16.53 -47.03 -99.52
C ILE A 321 17.51 -48.18 -99.30
N LYS A 322 18.11 -48.73 -100.37
CA LYS A 322 19.29 -49.60 -100.24
C LYS A 322 20.46 -48.89 -99.59
N LYS A 323 20.71 -47.62 -99.97
CA LYS A 323 21.75 -46.80 -99.35
C LYS A 323 21.44 -46.57 -97.87
N TYR A 324 20.18 -46.28 -97.53
CA TYR A 324 19.72 -46.14 -96.14
C TYR A 324 19.88 -47.45 -95.33
N SER A 325 19.43 -48.60 -95.84
CA SER A 325 19.64 -49.90 -95.20
C SER A 325 21.13 -50.22 -94.98
N ALA A 326 21.98 -49.90 -95.95
CA ALA A 326 23.42 -50.08 -95.84
C ALA A 326 24.05 -49.23 -94.74
N THR A 327 23.49 -48.05 -94.41
CA THR A 327 23.95 -47.21 -93.29
C THR A 327 23.58 -47.77 -91.91
N LEU A 328 22.66 -48.74 -91.83
CA LEU A 328 22.33 -49.44 -90.58
C LEU A 328 23.41 -50.46 -90.24
N THR A 329 24.54 -49.99 -89.69
CA THR A 329 25.69 -50.83 -89.30
C THR A 329 25.75 -51.15 -87.81
N ASP A 330 24.98 -50.43 -86.98
CA ASP A 330 24.92 -50.66 -85.53
C ASP A 330 24.22 -52.02 -85.24
N PRO A 331 24.83 -52.92 -84.45
CA PRO A 331 24.26 -54.22 -84.09
C PRO A 331 22.84 -54.15 -83.53
N LYS A 332 22.48 -53.08 -82.82
CA LYS A 332 21.14 -52.90 -82.22
C LYS A 332 20.03 -52.76 -83.26
N PHE A 333 20.38 -52.35 -84.49
CA PHE A 333 19.46 -52.21 -85.62
C PHE A 333 19.50 -53.41 -86.58
N LYS A 334 20.21 -54.49 -86.23
CA LYS A 334 20.35 -55.68 -87.10
C LYS A 334 19.01 -56.24 -87.57
N LYS A 335 18.02 -56.38 -86.68
CA LYS A 335 16.68 -56.87 -87.03
C LYS A 335 15.88 -55.88 -87.89
N VAL A 336 16.03 -54.58 -87.65
CA VAL A 336 15.43 -53.52 -88.49
C VAL A 336 16.01 -53.58 -89.91
N LYS A 337 17.33 -53.74 -90.02
CA LYS A 337 18.03 -53.91 -91.29
C LYS A 337 17.54 -55.15 -92.04
N GLU A 338 17.46 -56.29 -91.37
CA GLU A 338 16.96 -57.54 -91.97
C GLU A 338 15.53 -57.40 -92.50
N LYS A 339 14.65 -56.69 -91.78
CA LYS A 339 13.27 -56.40 -92.22
C LYS A 339 13.24 -55.45 -93.42
N LEU A 340 14.02 -54.38 -93.39
CA LEU A 340 14.11 -53.42 -94.48
C LEU A 340 14.71 -54.06 -95.74
N ASP A 341 15.75 -54.89 -95.60
CA ASP A 341 16.35 -55.66 -96.70
C ASP A 341 15.38 -56.69 -97.29
N ALA A 342 14.56 -57.35 -96.45
CA ALA A 342 13.51 -58.26 -96.90
C ALA A 342 12.41 -57.51 -97.69
N ALA A 343 12.00 -56.32 -97.24
CA ALA A 343 11.05 -55.46 -97.95
C ALA A 343 11.62 -54.98 -99.30
N ILE A 344 12.90 -54.54 -99.33
CA ILE A 344 13.62 -54.18 -100.56
C ILE A 344 13.68 -55.36 -101.54
N LYS A 345 13.97 -56.57 -101.04
CA LYS A 345 14.05 -57.79 -101.86
C LYS A 345 12.68 -58.13 -102.45
N LYS A 346 11.62 -58.16 -101.63
CA LYS A 346 10.24 -58.41 -102.07
C LYS A 346 9.77 -57.38 -103.11
N ALA A 347 10.12 -56.11 -102.91
CA ALA A 347 9.82 -55.06 -103.86
C ALA A 347 10.55 -55.23 -105.20
N LYS A 348 11.83 -55.63 -105.16
CA LYS A 348 12.62 -55.95 -106.36
C LYS A 348 12.03 -57.14 -107.13
N ASP A 349 11.63 -58.19 -106.42
CA ASP A 349 11.07 -59.41 -107.03
C ASP A 349 9.70 -59.17 -107.68
N ASN A 350 8.92 -58.20 -107.17
CA ASN A 350 7.62 -57.80 -107.73
C ASN A 350 7.72 -56.85 -108.94
N LEU A 351 8.89 -56.26 -109.21
CA LEU A 351 9.09 -55.33 -110.34
C LEU A 351 9.40 -56.10 -111.65
N LYS A 352 8.37 -56.63 -112.32
CA LYS A 352 8.51 -57.28 -113.63
C LYS A 352 8.64 -56.26 -114.77
N LYS A 353 9.08 -56.71 -115.95
CA LYS A 353 9.32 -55.83 -117.14
C LYS A 353 8.07 -55.04 -117.57
N ASP A 354 6.88 -55.53 -117.22
CA ASP A 354 5.57 -55.02 -117.66
C ASP A 354 4.64 -54.59 -116.49
N ALA A 355 5.20 -54.22 -115.33
CA ALA A 355 4.39 -53.77 -114.19
C ALA A 355 3.67 -52.45 -114.48
N ASP A 356 2.37 -52.37 -114.18
CA ASP A 356 1.55 -51.17 -114.37
C ASP A 356 1.77 -50.09 -113.29
N GLU A 357 1.34 -48.86 -113.59
CA GLU A 357 1.52 -47.70 -112.71
C GLU A 357 0.91 -47.90 -111.31
N VAL A 358 -0.23 -48.62 -111.23
CA VAL A 358 -0.90 -48.95 -109.96
C VAL A 358 -0.03 -49.88 -109.11
N THR A 359 0.58 -50.91 -109.72
CA THR A 359 1.49 -51.82 -109.03
C THR A 359 2.76 -51.10 -108.58
N ILE A 360 3.34 -50.24 -109.40
CA ILE A 360 4.53 -49.44 -109.05
C ILE A 360 4.22 -48.50 -107.87
N ASN A 361 3.08 -47.81 -107.87
CA ASN A 361 2.67 -46.93 -106.77
C ASN A 361 2.38 -47.70 -105.48
N LYS A 362 1.81 -48.90 -105.55
CA LYS A 362 1.62 -49.77 -104.38
C LYS A 362 2.95 -50.23 -103.78
N ILE A 363 3.90 -50.65 -104.61
CA ILE A 363 5.24 -51.05 -104.14
C ILE A 363 5.98 -49.84 -103.55
N LYS A 364 5.86 -48.63 -104.14
CA LYS A 364 6.41 -47.39 -103.58
C LYS A 364 5.87 -47.11 -102.18
N LYS A 365 4.55 -47.28 -101.99
CA LYS A 365 3.90 -47.14 -100.68
C LYS A 365 4.37 -48.20 -99.67
N ASP A 366 4.44 -49.47 -100.06
CA ASP A 366 4.88 -50.56 -99.17
C ASP A 366 6.34 -50.36 -98.70
N ILE A 367 7.22 -49.87 -99.59
CA ILE A 367 8.60 -49.53 -99.23
C ILE A 367 8.65 -48.30 -98.30
N GLU A 368 7.87 -47.25 -98.60
CA GLU A 368 7.84 -46.03 -97.79
C GLU A 368 7.27 -46.30 -96.39
N ASP A 369 6.25 -47.14 -96.28
CA ASP A 369 5.69 -47.59 -95.00
C ASP A 369 6.72 -48.44 -94.21
N ALA A 370 7.48 -49.31 -94.88
CA ALA A 370 8.58 -50.06 -94.27
C ALA A 370 9.73 -49.15 -93.80
N LYS A 371 10.05 -48.10 -94.56
CA LYS A 371 11.06 -47.09 -94.19
C LYS A 371 10.61 -46.28 -92.98
N LYS A 372 9.37 -45.78 -92.96
CA LYS A 372 8.79 -45.06 -91.82
C LYS A 372 8.78 -45.91 -90.55
N LEU A 373 8.47 -47.20 -90.69
CA LEU A 373 8.53 -48.14 -89.58
C LEU A 373 9.96 -48.32 -89.05
N ALA A 374 10.94 -48.45 -89.94
CA ALA A 374 12.34 -48.51 -89.56
C ALA A 374 12.83 -47.22 -88.88
N GLU A 375 12.48 -46.05 -89.41
CA GLU A 375 12.80 -44.74 -88.83
C GLU A 375 12.23 -44.59 -87.42
N LYS A 376 10.95 -44.94 -87.20
CA LYS A 376 10.35 -44.89 -85.85
C LYS A 376 11.00 -45.86 -84.87
N VAL A 377 11.35 -47.07 -85.29
CA VAL A 377 12.06 -48.03 -84.41
C VAL A 377 13.45 -47.52 -84.04
N ILE A 378 14.17 -46.94 -85.00
CA ILE A 378 15.50 -46.34 -84.77
C ILE A 378 15.40 -45.14 -83.82
N GLU A 379 14.44 -44.24 -84.07
CA GLU A 379 14.16 -43.10 -83.21
C GLU A 379 13.81 -43.56 -81.79
N GLY A 380 12.91 -44.54 -81.64
CA GLY A 380 12.54 -45.11 -80.35
C GLY A 380 13.73 -45.69 -79.59
N ILE A 381 14.54 -46.54 -80.25
CA ILE A 381 15.73 -47.16 -79.64
C ILE A 381 16.79 -46.11 -79.27
N ASN A 382 16.98 -45.07 -80.08
CA ASN A 382 17.92 -43.99 -79.76
C ASN A 382 17.41 -43.11 -78.60
N ASN A 383 16.12 -42.80 -78.57
CA ASN A 383 15.53 -41.97 -77.53
C ASN A 383 15.60 -42.63 -76.14
N ILE A 384 15.34 -43.95 -76.05
CA ILE A 384 15.38 -44.66 -74.76
C ILE A 384 16.78 -44.74 -74.13
N GLN A 385 17.86 -44.55 -74.89
CA GLN A 385 19.22 -44.57 -74.34
C GLN A 385 19.44 -43.45 -73.32
N ASN A 386 18.78 -42.30 -73.52
CA ASN A 386 18.87 -41.13 -72.66
C ASN A 386 17.83 -41.11 -71.54
N TYR A 387 16.93 -42.10 -71.50
CA TYR A 387 15.93 -42.21 -70.45
C TYR A 387 16.50 -42.86 -69.19
N TYR A 388 15.91 -42.51 -68.04
CA TYR A 388 16.19 -43.10 -66.72
C TYR A 388 15.60 -44.50 -66.57
N LEU A 389 15.79 -45.33 -67.59
CA LEU A 389 15.41 -46.73 -67.63
C LEU A 389 16.60 -47.59 -67.20
N SER A 390 16.32 -48.69 -66.50
CA SER A 390 17.34 -49.69 -66.17
C SER A 390 17.89 -50.33 -67.44
N ARG A 391 19.03 -51.01 -67.33
CA ARG A 391 19.62 -51.74 -68.45
C ARG A 391 18.64 -52.79 -69.00
N ASP A 392 17.95 -53.50 -68.13
CA ASP A 392 16.99 -54.54 -68.51
C ASP A 392 15.73 -53.96 -69.13
N GLU A 393 15.24 -52.82 -68.61
CA GLU A 393 14.13 -52.08 -69.22
C GLU A 393 14.49 -51.62 -70.64
N LYS A 394 15.68 -51.04 -70.83
CA LYS A 394 16.17 -50.61 -72.15
C LYS A 394 16.29 -51.80 -73.11
N ASN A 395 16.89 -52.90 -72.67
CA ASN A 395 17.05 -54.11 -73.47
C ASN A 395 15.69 -54.74 -73.85
N ASN A 396 14.74 -54.79 -72.92
CA ASN A 396 13.40 -55.32 -73.18
C ASN A 396 12.62 -54.44 -74.16
N ILE A 397 12.66 -53.12 -73.99
CA ILE A 397 12.01 -52.18 -74.94
C ILE A 397 12.68 -52.28 -76.31
N GLU A 398 14.01 -52.34 -76.38
CA GLU A 398 14.75 -52.54 -77.63
C GLU A 398 14.36 -53.86 -78.32
N TYR A 399 14.23 -54.94 -77.56
CA TYR A 399 13.77 -56.24 -78.08
C TYR A 399 12.33 -56.15 -78.62
N GLN A 400 11.42 -55.54 -77.88
CA GLN A 400 10.02 -55.36 -78.28
C GLN A 400 9.93 -54.52 -79.57
N LEU A 401 10.59 -53.36 -79.62
CA LEU A 401 10.63 -52.50 -80.80
C LEU A 401 11.20 -53.21 -82.03
N ASN A 402 12.27 -53.99 -81.86
CA ASN A 402 12.85 -54.79 -82.95
C ASN A 402 11.94 -55.92 -83.44
N SER A 403 11.04 -56.44 -82.61
CA SER A 403 10.17 -57.57 -82.95
C SER A 403 8.91 -57.19 -83.74
N LEU A 404 8.44 -55.94 -83.63
CA LEU A 404 7.14 -55.51 -84.18
C LEU A 404 7.19 -55.04 -85.65
N ASN A 405 6.03 -55.11 -86.32
CA ASN A 405 5.81 -54.67 -87.71
C ASN A 405 4.61 -53.72 -87.84
N ASN A 406 4.13 -53.14 -86.73
CA ASN A 406 2.98 -52.25 -86.67
C ASN A 406 3.36 -50.91 -86.00
N LEU A 407 3.11 -49.79 -86.69
CA LEU A 407 3.42 -48.44 -86.21
C LEU A 407 2.67 -48.08 -84.91
N ASP A 408 1.42 -48.51 -84.74
CA ASP A 408 0.62 -48.17 -83.56
C ASP A 408 1.11 -48.86 -82.30
N GLU A 409 1.61 -50.10 -82.43
CA GLU A 409 2.18 -50.86 -81.31
C GLU A 409 3.57 -50.34 -80.92
N ILE A 410 4.37 -49.91 -81.91
CA ILE A 410 5.64 -49.20 -81.69
C ILE A 410 5.39 -47.90 -80.90
N ASP A 411 4.40 -47.10 -81.29
CA ASP A 411 4.06 -45.86 -80.59
C ASP A 411 3.60 -46.11 -79.14
N LYS A 412 2.87 -47.20 -78.87
CA LYS A 412 2.46 -47.57 -77.50
C LYS A 412 3.66 -47.91 -76.62
N ILE A 413 4.64 -48.65 -77.13
CA ILE A 413 5.86 -49.00 -76.38
C ILE A 413 6.70 -47.76 -76.10
N ILE A 414 6.88 -46.88 -77.08
CA ILE A 414 7.61 -45.62 -76.90
C ILE A 414 6.92 -44.73 -75.87
N LYS A 415 5.58 -44.59 -75.93
CA LYS A 415 4.81 -43.83 -74.93
C LYS A 415 4.98 -44.39 -73.52
N SER A 416 4.89 -45.72 -73.35
CA SER A 416 5.10 -46.35 -72.04
C SER A 416 6.53 -46.11 -71.51
N ALA A 417 7.55 -46.17 -72.37
CA ALA A 417 8.92 -45.84 -72.00
C ALA A 417 9.09 -44.37 -71.57
N ILE A 418 8.43 -43.44 -72.26
CA ILE A 418 8.40 -42.01 -71.91
C ILE A 418 7.70 -41.79 -70.57
N GLU A 419 6.57 -42.46 -70.32
CA GLU A 419 5.82 -42.37 -69.06
C GLU A 419 6.68 -42.83 -67.87
N ILE A 420 7.31 -44.01 -67.97
CA ILE A 420 8.21 -44.54 -66.95
C ILE A 420 9.37 -43.56 -66.69
N ASN A 421 9.99 -43.05 -67.74
CA ASN A 421 11.07 -42.07 -67.64
C ASN A 421 10.60 -40.79 -66.92
N THR A 422 9.48 -40.22 -67.34
CA THR A 422 8.91 -38.98 -66.78
C THR A 422 8.57 -39.17 -65.30
N GLN A 423 8.07 -40.34 -64.92
CA GLN A 423 7.71 -40.62 -63.54
C GLN A 423 8.94 -40.77 -62.64
N LYS A 424 9.99 -41.47 -63.11
CA LYS A 424 11.28 -41.54 -62.41
C LYS A 424 11.95 -40.15 -62.29
N GLN A 425 11.86 -39.30 -63.32
CA GLN A 425 12.30 -37.90 -63.26
C GLN A 425 11.58 -37.10 -62.18
N SER A 426 10.26 -37.23 -62.14
CA SER A 426 9.42 -36.56 -61.14
C SER A 426 9.82 -36.98 -59.72
N TRP A 427 10.04 -38.27 -59.47
CA TRP A 427 10.51 -38.77 -58.16
C TRP A 427 11.87 -38.21 -57.76
N ILE A 428 12.82 -38.15 -58.71
CA ILE A 428 14.14 -37.55 -58.46
C ILE A 428 14.00 -36.06 -58.12
N ASN A 429 13.21 -35.32 -58.90
CA ASN A 429 13.00 -33.89 -58.69
C ASN A 429 12.35 -33.62 -57.32
N ASP A 430 11.37 -34.43 -56.91
CA ASP A 430 10.73 -34.29 -55.60
C ASP A 430 11.72 -34.60 -54.45
N ILE A 431 12.51 -35.67 -54.54
CA ILE A 431 13.54 -36.01 -53.54
C ILE A 431 14.59 -34.88 -53.40
N MET A 432 14.97 -34.27 -54.51
CA MET A 432 15.96 -33.18 -54.53
C MET A 432 15.36 -31.83 -54.10
N SER A 433 14.03 -31.72 -54.03
CA SER A 433 13.34 -30.50 -53.65
C SER A 433 13.46 -30.17 -52.15
N PRO A 434 13.08 -28.95 -51.73
CA PRO A 434 12.94 -28.60 -50.32
C PRO A 434 11.93 -29.47 -49.55
N ASN A 435 11.01 -30.17 -50.23
CA ASN A 435 10.02 -31.02 -49.56
C ASN A 435 10.66 -32.14 -48.73
N PHE A 436 11.90 -32.51 -49.05
CA PHE A 436 12.71 -33.55 -48.40
C PHE A 436 13.87 -32.98 -47.56
N GLU A 437 13.78 -31.75 -47.06
CA GLU A 437 14.86 -31.06 -46.30
C GLU A 437 15.34 -31.76 -45.01
N LEU A 438 14.59 -32.72 -44.47
CA LEU A 438 14.96 -33.45 -43.26
C LEU A 438 15.78 -34.72 -43.55
N LEU A 439 15.94 -35.04 -44.83
CA LEU A 439 16.88 -36.07 -45.30
C LEU A 439 18.24 -35.43 -45.59
N SER A 440 19.31 -36.15 -45.29
CA SER A 440 20.66 -35.66 -45.62
C SER A 440 20.88 -35.55 -47.14
N THR A 441 21.85 -34.72 -47.51
CA THR A 441 22.31 -34.60 -48.90
C THR A 441 22.80 -35.93 -49.46
N GLU A 442 23.52 -36.72 -48.66
CA GLU A 442 24.04 -38.03 -49.07
C GLU A 442 22.90 -38.98 -49.48
N TRP A 443 21.80 -38.96 -48.73
CA TRP A 443 20.62 -39.77 -48.99
C TRP A 443 19.86 -39.41 -50.24
N LYS A 444 19.73 -38.10 -50.49
CA LYS A 444 19.12 -37.59 -51.71
C LYS A 444 19.94 -38.01 -52.93
N LEU A 445 21.27 -37.88 -52.87
CA LEU A 445 22.17 -38.27 -53.96
C LEU A 445 22.21 -39.78 -54.21
N ASN A 446 22.29 -40.59 -53.15
CA ASN A 446 22.27 -42.05 -53.27
C ASN A 446 20.95 -42.56 -53.86
N SER A 447 19.82 -42.00 -53.43
CA SER A 447 18.50 -42.42 -53.92
C SER A 447 18.23 -41.92 -55.35
N ASN A 448 18.74 -40.74 -55.71
CA ASN A 448 18.76 -40.25 -57.09
C ASN A 448 19.49 -41.27 -58.00
N THR A 449 20.69 -41.69 -57.62
CA THR A 449 21.45 -42.69 -58.38
C THR A 449 20.71 -44.03 -58.46
N PHE A 450 20.13 -44.49 -57.36
CA PHE A 450 19.35 -45.73 -57.30
C PHE A 450 18.15 -45.71 -58.26
N ILE A 451 17.35 -44.63 -58.27
CA ILE A 451 16.16 -44.52 -59.11
C ILE A 451 16.52 -44.49 -60.61
N LYS A 452 17.68 -43.94 -60.97
CA LYS A 452 18.14 -43.85 -62.37
C LYS A 452 18.49 -45.20 -62.99
N VAL A 453 18.95 -46.15 -62.19
CA VAL A 453 19.59 -47.38 -62.70
C VAL A 453 18.80 -48.67 -62.42
N ASN A 454 17.87 -48.66 -61.47
CA ASN A 454 17.04 -49.83 -61.14
C ASN A 454 15.70 -49.80 -61.87
N ASP A 455 15.00 -50.94 -61.88
CA ASP A 455 13.68 -51.07 -62.52
C ASP A 455 12.63 -50.15 -61.88
N PHE A 456 11.53 -49.94 -62.59
CA PHE A 456 10.45 -49.06 -62.14
C PHE A 456 9.85 -49.46 -60.78
N SER A 457 9.71 -50.74 -60.48
CA SER A 457 9.14 -51.21 -59.21
C SER A 457 10.06 -50.89 -58.03
N GLU A 458 11.36 -51.15 -58.18
CA GLU A 458 12.37 -50.86 -57.18
C GLU A 458 12.57 -49.36 -56.99
N ALA A 459 12.59 -48.59 -58.08
CA ALA A 459 12.63 -47.13 -58.04
C ALA A 459 11.42 -46.56 -57.30
N GLN A 460 10.22 -47.08 -57.55
CA GLN A 460 9.00 -46.65 -56.88
C GLN A 460 9.03 -46.98 -55.38
N LYS A 461 9.47 -48.19 -55.02
CA LYS A 461 9.64 -48.59 -53.61
C LYS A 461 10.61 -47.66 -52.90
N ARG A 462 11.76 -47.36 -53.53
CA ARG A 462 12.76 -46.45 -52.97
C ARG A 462 12.18 -45.06 -52.72
N TYR A 463 11.49 -44.48 -53.70
CA TYR A 463 10.83 -43.18 -53.55
C TYR A 463 9.78 -43.17 -52.42
N ASN A 464 8.91 -44.19 -52.37
CA ASN A 464 7.89 -44.30 -51.32
C ASN A 464 8.50 -44.44 -49.91
N THR A 465 9.61 -45.18 -49.76
CA THR A 465 10.34 -45.29 -48.50
C THR A 465 10.89 -43.93 -48.05
N LEU A 466 11.49 -43.15 -48.95
CA LEU A 466 11.96 -41.80 -48.61
C LEU A 466 10.81 -40.88 -48.22
N LYS A 467 9.67 -40.97 -48.93
CA LYS A 467 8.49 -40.16 -48.65
C LYS A 467 7.94 -40.42 -47.25
N GLU A 468 7.84 -41.68 -46.84
CA GLU A 468 7.40 -42.02 -45.48
C GLU A 468 8.43 -41.59 -44.43
N ALA A 469 9.73 -41.73 -44.72
CA ALA A 469 10.80 -41.24 -43.85
C ALA A 469 10.70 -39.73 -43.59
N GLN A 470 10.50 -38.95 -44.65
CA GLN A 470 10.33 -37.51 -44.57
C GLN A 470 9.09 -37.12 -43.75
N LYS A 471 7.97 -37.82 -43.96
CA LYS A 471 6.73 -37.60 -43.20
C LYS A 471 6.95 -37.82 -41.70
N ILE A 472 7.56 -38.94 -41.31
CA ILE A 472 7.83 -39.27 -39.91
C ILE A 472 8.78 -38.24 -39.28
N LYS A 473 9.82 -37.79 -40.01
CA LYS A 473 10.70 -36.73 -39.53
C LYS A 473 9.94 -35.40 -39.36
N LYS A 474 9.02 -35.03 -40.26
CA LYS A 474 8.20 -33.80 -40.13
C LYS A 474 7.29 -33.82 -38.90
N GLU A 475 6.72 -34.97 -38.55
CA GLU A 475 5.93 -35.13 -37.32
C GLU A 475 6.79 -34.85 -36.06
N ARG A 476 8.05 -35.30 -36.07
CA ARG A 476 9.00 -35.03 -34.98
C ARG A 476 9.50 -33.59 -34.96
N GLU A 477 9.78 -32.99 -36.12
CA GLU A 477 10.08 -31.57 -36.23
C GLU A 477 8.97 -30.69 -35.63
N THR A 478 7.70 -31.02 -35.90
CA THR A 478 6.55 -30.33 -35.31
C THR A 478 6.56 -30.42 -33.78
N SER A 479 6.89 -31.60 -33.25
CA SER A 479 7.02 -31.84 -31.80
C SER A 479 8.19 -31.09 -31.16
N ILE A 480 9.28 -30.86 -31.90
CA ILE A 480 10.43 -30.05 -31.46
C ILE A 480 10.08 -28.55 -31.51
N ASN A 481 9.44 -28.10 -32.59
CA ASN A 481 9.05 -26.70 -32.76
C ASN A 481 8.07 -26.23 -31.67
N SER A 482 7.23 -27.12 -31.14
CA SER A 482 6.32 -26.81 -30.03
C SER A 482 7.01 -26.60 -28.67
N LEU A 483 8.27 -27.02 -28.51
CA LEU A 483 9.05 -26.78 -27.28
C LEU A 483 9.47 -25.30 -27.08
N SER A 484 9.42 -24.50 -28.15
CA SER A 484 10.08 -23.19 -28.25
C SER A 484 9.50 -22.07 -27.39
N LYS A 485 8.30 -22.22 -26.82
CA LYS A 485 7.71 -21.14 -26.00
C LYS A 485 8.35 -21.00 -24.62
N GLU A 486 9.00 -22.04 -24.11
CA GLU A 486 9.43 -22.09 -22.71
C GLU A 486 10.85 -22.66 -22.49
N LEU A 487 11.52 -23.15 -23.55
CA LEU A 487 12.92 -23.62 -23.51
C LEU A 487 13.84 -22.73 -24.37
N PRO A 488 15.15 -22.68 -24.09
CA PRO A 488 16.10 -21.93 -24.92
C PRO A 488 16.18 -22.42 -26.37
N ASP A 489 16.35 -21.50 -27.32
CA ASP A 489 16.40 -21.81 -28.76
C ASP A 489 17.51 -22.79 -29.16
N TRP A 490 18.64 -22.79 -28.45
CA TRP A 490 19.72 -23.72 -28.72
C TRP A 490 19.31 -25.19 -28.46
N VAL A 491 18.38 -25.46 -27.52
CA VAL A 491 17.83 -26.81 -27.27
C VAL A 491 17.05 -27.28 -28.49
N LYS A 492 16.20 -26.40 -29.03
CA LYS A 492 15.45 -26.65 -30.26
C LYS A 492 16.42 -26.94 -31.42
N ASN A 493 17.42 -26.09 -31.61
CA ASN A 493 18.39 -26.23 -32.69
C ASN A 493 19.22 -27.52 -32.58
N GLN A 494 19.58 -27.92 -31.36
CA GLN A 494 20.26 -29.20 -31.11
C GLN A 494 19.38 -30.40 -31.50
N LEU A 495 18.12 -30.44 -31.06
CA LEU A 495 17.19 -31.53 -31.38
C LEU A 495 16.87 -31.58 -32.88
N LEU A 496 16.72 -30.43 -33.53
CA LEU A 496 16.56 -30.35 -35.00
C LEU A 496 17.82 -30.84 -35.73
N SER A 497 19.01 -30.51 -35.21
CA SER A 497 20.28 -30.98 -35.77
C SER A 497 20.41 -32.50 -35.64
N GLN A 498 20.06 -33.08 -34.49
CA GLN A 498 20.00 -34.54 -34.31
C GLN A 498 19.00 -35.19 -35.29
N LEU A 499 17.79 -34.63 -35.41
CA LEU A 499 16.78 -35.14 -36.35
C LEU A 499 17.30 -35.17 -37.82
N LYS A 500 18.13 -34.19 -38.19
CA LYS A 500 18.74 -34.07 -39.51
C LYS A 500 20.03 -34.90 -39.67
N SER A 501 20.79 -35.12 -38.60
CA SER A 501 22.14 -35.72 -38.67
C SER A 501 22.16 -37.23 -38.92
N ARG A 502 21.01 -37.90 -38.83
CA ARG A 502 20.92 -39.35 -39.02
C ARG A 502 19.85 -39.72 -40.01
N ASP A 503 20.22 -40.49 -41.00
CA ASP A 503 19.29 -41.08 -41.93
C ASP A 503 18.99 -42.55 -41.59
N PHE A 504 17.82 -43.04 -42.01
CA PHE A 504 17.29 -44.35 -41.61
C PHE A 504 17.89 -45.51 -42.41
N LYS A 505 18.75 -46.39 -41.89
CA LYS A 505 19.34 -47.48 -42.72
C LYS A 505 18.33 -48.20 -43.65
N ILE A 506 18.33 -47.87 -44.94
CA ILE A 506 17.47 -48.53 -45.94
C ILE A 506 18.23 -49.76 -46.40
N ASP A 507 17.96 -50.89 -45.76
CA ASP A 507 18.44 -52.18 -46.24
C ASP A 507 17.57 -52.61 -47.42
N ASN A 508 18.17 -52.86 -48.58
CA ASN A 508 17.45 -53.05 -49.85
C ASN A 508 16.59 -54.34 -49.87
N ASN A 509 16.64 -55.17 -48.82
CA ASN A 509 15.96 -56.48 -48.73
C ASN A 509 14.83 -56.57 -47.69
N ILE A 510 14.47 -55.51 -46.94
CA ILE A 510 13.47 -55.63 -45.86
C ILE A 510 12.25 -54.75 -46.12
N LYS A 511 11.08 -55.39 -46.22
CA LYS A 511 9.74 -54.78 -46.39
C LYS A 511 9.28 -53.87 -45.23
N ASN A 512 10.10 -53.67 -44.20
CA ASN A 512 9.73 -52.98 -42.98
C ASN A 512 10.84 -52.02 -42.55
N TYR A 513 10.43 -50.81 -42.16
CA TYR A 513 11.20 -49.88 -41.33
C TYR A 513 12.02 -50.67 -40.30
N ASN A 514 13.36 -50.63 -40.37
CA ASN A 514 14.17 -51.45 -39.48
C ASN A 514 13.95 -51.01 -38.00
N ASP A 515 14.11 -51.95 -37.07
CA ASP A 515 13.91 -51.68 -35.64
C ASP A 515 14.90 -50.64 -35.08
N TYR A 516 16.04 -50.45 -35.75
CA TYR A 516 17.11 -49.55 -35.35
C TYR A 516 16.74 -48.06 -35.54
N ASP A 517 16.00 -47.74 -36.60
CA ASP A 517 15.54 -46.38 -36.90
C ASP A 517 14.30 -46.02 -36.08
N ARG A 518 13.41 -46.99 -35.84
CA ARG A 518 12.36 -46.84 -34.82
C ARG A 518 12.97 -46.58 -33.45
N LYS A 519 14.01 -47.34 -33.07
CA LYS A 519 14.73 -47.13 -31.81
C LYS A 519 15.30 -45.72 -31.72
N TYR A 520 15.98 -45.23 -32.75
CA TYR A 520 16.49 -43.86 -32.78
C TYR A 520 15.40 -42.80 -32.63
N LEU A 521 14.31 -42.92 -33.39
CA LEU A 521 13.19 -41.96 -33.30
C LEU A 521 12.50 -42.03 -31.94
N ASN A 522 12.41 -43.22 -31.33
CA ASN A 522 11.89 -43.38 -29.98
C ASN A 522 12.83 -42.75 -28.94
N GLU A 523 14.15 -42.92 -29.07
CA GLU A 523 15.16 -42.26 -28.23
C GLU A 523 15.05 -40.74 -28.35
N LEU A 524 14.94 -40.19 -29.56
CA LEU A 524 14.72 -38.75 -29.78
C LEU A 524 13.38 -38.28 -29.20
N THR A 525 12.33 -39.10 -29.28
CA THR A 525 11.02 -38.80 -28.65
C THR A 525 11.15 -38.75 -27.13
N GLN A 526 11.87 -39.69 -26.52
CA GLN A 526 12.17 -39.69 -25.09
C GLN A 526 13.10 -38.53 -24.69
N GLU A 527 13.95 -38.05 -25.60
CA GLU A 527 14.78 -36.87 -25.39
C GLU A 527 13.92 -35.60 -25.37
N ILE A 528 13.06 -35.41 -26.38
CA ILE A 528 12.06 -34.33 -26.47
C ILE A 528 11.19 -34.29 -25.22
N GLU A 529 10.65 -35.43 -24.78
CA GLU A 529 9.80 -35.48 -23.59
C GLU A 529 10.60 -35.22 -22.30
N GLY A 530 11.85 -35.68 -22.26
CA GLY A 530 12.75 -35.39 -21.14
C GLY A 530 13.01 -33.89 -20.97
N TRP A 531 13.22 -33.17 -22.08
CA TRP A 531 13.33 -31.72 -22.12
C TRP A 531 12.01 -31.03 -21.77
N ARG A 532 10.88 -31.53 -22.29
CA ARG A 532 9.54 -30.99 -22.00
C ARG A 532 9.20 -31.05 -20.52
N GLN A 533 9.41 -32.20 -19.87
CA GLN A 533 9.04 -32.37 -18.46
C GLN A 533 10.05 -31.70 -17.53
N ASN A 534 11.34 -32.00 -17.69
CA ASN A 534 12.35 -31.56 -16.73
C ASN A 534 12.87 -30.14 -17.01
N GLY A 535 12.89 -29.71 -18.26
CA GLY A 535 13.44 -28.40 -18.65
C GLY A 535 12.57 -27.25 -18.16
N LEU A 536 11.25 -27.38 -18.29
CA LEU A 536 10.29 -26.37 -17.83
C LEU A 536 10.33 -26.20 -16.32
N GLU A 537 10.29 -27.31 -15.59
CA GLU A 537 10.37 -27.32 -14.14
C GLU A 537 11.71 -26.75 -13.65
N HIS A 538 12.82 -27.13 -14.29
CA HIS A 538 14.14 -26.59 -13.95
C HIS A 538 14.23 -25.07 -14.18
N ILE A 539 13.73 -24.56 -15.31
CA ILE A 539 13.68 -23.11 -15.58
C ILE A 539 12.79 -22.38 -14.56
N LYS A 540 11.66 -22.98 -14.18
CA LYS A 540 10.81 -22.45 -13.12
C LYS A 540 11.56 -22.40 -11.79
N ASN A 541 12.27 -23.46 -11.42
CA ASN A 541 13.08 -23.52 -10.21
C ASN A 541 14.18 -22.44 -10.23
N LEU A 542 14.88 -22.24 -11.35
CA LEU A 542 15.88 -21.17 -11.50
C LEU A 542 15.27 -19.76 -11.30
N LYS A 543 14.07 -19.50 -11.83
CA LYS A 543 13.35 -18.23 -11.59
C LYS A 543 13.01 -18.03 -10.11
N ILE A 544 12.61 -19.10 -9.42
CA ILE A 544 12.35 -19.06 -7.97
C ILE A 544 13.65 -18.80 -7.20
N LEU A 545 14.76 -19.44 -7.58
CA LEU A 545 16.07 -19.19 -6.97
C LEU A 545 16.53 -17.75 -7.19
N ASP A 546 16.25 -17.13 -8.33
CA ASP A 546 16.52 -15.72 -8.57
C ASP A 546 15.75 -14.78 -7.64
N ASN A 547 14.50 -15.13 -7.31
CA ASN A 547 13.74 -14.39 -6.30
C ASN A 547 14.37 -14.52 -4.90
N ILE A 548 14.77 -15.75 -4.52
CA ILE A 548 15.49 -15.99 -3.26
C ILE A 548 16.80 -15.19 -3.23
N LYS A 549 17.57 -15.19 -4.33
CA LYS A 549 18.81 -14.40 -4.49
C LYS A 549 18.55 -12.93 -4.23
N ASN A 550 17.48 -12.37 -4.81
CA ASN A 550 17.13 -10.96 -4.60
C ASN A 550 16.74 -10.67 -3.15
N ASP A 551 16.00 -11.56 -2.49
CA ASP A 551 15.67 -11.40 -1.08
C ASP A 551 16.90 -11.51 -0.17
N MET A 552 17.80 -12.47 -0.41
CA MET A 552 19.07 -12.60 0.32
C MET A 552 19.97 -11.38 0.16
N ASN A 553 20.05 -10.81 -1.05
CA ASN A 553 20.85 -9.60 -1.32
C ASN A 553 20.40 -8.40 -0.47
N GLU A 554 19.11 -8.29 -0.14
CA GLU A 554 18.62 -7.21 0.71
C GLU A 554 19.11 -7.33 2.17
N PHE A 555 19.34 -8.54 2.68
CA PHE A 555 20.00 -8.73 3.99
C PHE A 555 21.47 -8.31 3.92
N VAL A 556 22.17 -8.68 2.85
CA VAL A 556 23.59 -8.33 2.63
C VAL A 556 23.76 -6.82 2.50
N LYS A 557 22.88 -6.11 1.78
CA LYS A 557 22.92 -4.65 1.66
C LYS A 557 22.74 -3.94 3.00
N TYR A 558 21.89 -4.48 3.87
CA TYR A 558 21.66 -3.91 5.18
C TYR A 558 22.87 -4.07 6.10
N ASP A 559 23.42 -5.28 6.20
CA ASP A 559 24.61 -5.58 7.00
C ASP A 559 25.81 -5.83 6.07
N ASN A 560 26.19 -4.79 5.31
CA ASN A 560 27.29 -4.89 4.33
C ASN A 560 28.67 -5.09 4.98
N ASN A 561 28.77 -5.20 6.31
CA ASN A 561 30.00 -5.57 7.00
C ASN A 561 29.98 -7.02 7.50
N ASN A 562 28.96 -7.80 7.13
CA ASN A 562 28.82 -9.20 7.50
C ASN A 562 29.41 -10.12 6.44
N ASP A 563 30.69 -10.46 6.62
CA ASP A 563 31.44 -11.28 5.67
C ASP A 563 30.85 -12.68 5.49
N GLU A 564 30.27 -13.26 6.55
CA GLU A 564 29.63 -14.58 6.49
C GLU A 564 28.36 -14.55 5.61
N LEU A 565 27.49 -13.54 5.78
CA LEU A 565 26.31 -13.38 4.92
C LEU A 565 26.67 -13.11 3.46
N LYS A 566 27.73 -12.33 3.21
CA LYS A 566 28.25 -12.11 1.85
C LYS A 566 28.74 -13.40 1.22
N LYS A 567 29.49 -14.20 1.97
CA LYS A 567 30.00 -15.50 1.51
C LYS A 567 28.86 -16.45 1.17
N ILE A 568 27.86 -16.59 2.06
CA ILE A 568 26.68 -17.43 1.80
C ILE A 568 25.90 -16.94 0.57
N TYR A 569 25.73 -15.63 0.42
CA TYR A 569 25.11 -15.05 -0.77
C TYR A 569 25.90 -15.36 -2.04
N ALA A 570 27.22 -15.18 -2.03
CA ALA A 570 28.09 -15.49 -3.16
C ALA A 570 28.04 -16.98 -3.52
N ASP A 571 28.08 -17.87 -2.51
CA ASP A 571 27.96 -19.32 -2.68
C ASP A 571 26.58 -19.71 -3.27
N PHE A 572 25.52 -18.97 -2.93
CA PHE A 572 24.19 -19.16 -3.50
C PHE A 572 24.11 -18.67 -4.96
N VAL A 573 24.72 -17.53 -5.27
CA VAL A 573 24.83 -17.03 -6.65
C VAL A 573 25.61 -18.01 -7.52
N GLN A 574 26.74 -18.52 -7.03
CA GLN A 574 27.54 -19.51 -7.74
C GLN A 574 26.75 -20.82 -7.95
N PHE A 575 25.97 -21.25 -6.95
CA PHE A 575 25.07 -22.40 -7.08
C PHE A 575 24.04 -22.21 -8.20
N ILE A 576 23.40 -21.04 -8.31
CA ILE A 576 22.48 -20.72 -9.41
C ILE A 576 23.21 -20.77 -10.76
N ASN A 577 24.38 -20.12 -10.86
CA ASN A 577 25.15 -20.05 -12.10
C ASN A 577 25.59 -21.45 -12.56
N ASN A 578 26.11 -22.28 -11.65
CA ASN A 578 26.57 -23.64 -11.96
C ASN A 578 25.42 -24.54 -12.45
N ASN A 579 24.18 -24.29 -12.00
CA ASN A 579 23.01 -25.07 -12.36
C ASN A 579 22.15 -24.42 -13.46
N THR A 580 22.53 -23.25 -13.95
CA THR A 580 21.88 -22.62 -15.11
C THR A 580 22.19 -23.43 -16.37
N LEU A 581 21.21 -23.53 -17.28
CA LEU A 581 21.38 -24.22 -18.55
C LEU A 581 22.22 -23.36 -19.50
N VAL A 582 23.29 -23.93 -20.05
CA VAL A 582 24.16 -23.31 -21.04
C VAL A 582 24.15 -24.12 -22.32
N GLU A 583 24.52 -23.46 -23.43
CA GLU A 583 24.61 -24.12 -24.73
C GLU A 583 25.52 -25.35 -24.68
N GLY A 584 25.08 -26.44 -25.31
CA GLY A 584 25.76 -27.74 -25.28
C GLY A 584 25.37 -28.65 -24.11
N ASN A 585 24.51 -28.21 -23.18
CA ASN A 585 23.96 -29.11 -22.18
C ASN A 585 23.00 -30.13 -22.80
N ASN A 586 23.15 -31.42 -22.49
CA ASN A 586 22.25 -32.49 -22.92
C ASN A 586 21.17 -32.82 -21.87
N LYS A 587 20.21 -33.68 -22.23
CA LYS A 587 19.13 -34.12 -21.33
C LYS A 587 19.63 -34.67 -19.99
N ASN A 588 20.71 -35.46 -19.98
CA ASN A 588 21.22 -36.06 -18.74
C ASN A 588 21.79 -34.98 -17.83
N GLN A 589 22.51 -34.01 -18.38
CA GLN A 589 23.02 -32.85 -17.63
C GLN A 589 21.90 -31.97 -17.08
N LEU A 590 20.80 -31.79 -17.84
CA LEU A 590 19.58 -31.13 -17.33
C LEU A 590 19.03 -31.86 -16.10
N ILE A 591 18.84 -33.18 -16.20
CA ILE A 591 18.31 -33.99 -15.10
C ILE A 591 19.22 -33.90 -13.88
N THR A 592 20.54 -34.00 -14.07
CA THR A 592 21.52 -33.86 -13.00
C THR A 592 21.46 -32.49 -12.34
N LYS A 593 21.47 -31.39 -13.13
CA LYS A 593 21.38 -30.02 -12.59
C LYS A 593 20.07 -29.78 -11.83
N LYS A 594 18.94 -30.29 -12.33
CA LYS A 594 17.64 -30.22 -11.66
C LYS A 594 17.68 -30.93 -10.30
N GLN A 595 18.20 -32.17 -10.27
CA GLN A 595 18.33 -32.94 -9.04
C GLN A 595 19.29 -32.30 -8.03
N ILE A 596 20.37 -31.68 -8.50
CA ILE A 596 21.28 -30.88 -7.65
C ILE A 596 20.52 -29.71 -7.05
N VAL A 597 19.76 -28.96 -7.86
CA VAL A 597 18.93 -27.85 -7.37
C VAL A 597 17.97 -28.30 -6.28
N GLU A 598 17.19 -29.35 -6.54
CA GLU A 598 16.20 -29.89 -5.59
C GLU A 598 16.85 -30.39 -4.30
N ARG A 599 18.04 -31.01 -4.38
CA ARG A 599 18.71 -31.59 -3.22
C ARG A 599 19.44 -30.55 -2.37
N GLU A 600 20.21 -29.68 -3.00
CA GLU A 600 21.14 -28.77 -2.32
C GLU A 600 20.46 -27.47 -1.87
N ILE A 601 19.29 -27.10 -2.42
CA ILE A 601 18.56 -25.90 -1.97
C ILE A 601 18.29 -25.92 -0.46
N VAL A 602 18.03 -27.11 0.11
CA VAL A 602 17.82 -27.29 1.55
C VAL A 602 19.08 -26.91 2.34
N GLN A 603 20.26 -27.34 1.88
CA GLN A 603 21.53 -27.01 2.52
C GLN A 603 21.86 -25.53 2.41
N LYS A 604 21.59 -24.91 1.24
CA LYS A 604 21.79 -23.47 1.03
C LYS A 604 20.87 -22.63 1.91
N PHE A 605 19.61 -23.03 2.03
CA PHE A 605 18.65 -22.37 2.92
C PHE A 605 19.06 -22.51 4.40
N ASN A 606 19.48 -23.71 4.82
CA ASN A 606 19.91 -23.94 6.20
C ASN A 606 21.16 -23.12 6.56
N SER A 607 22.17 -23.09 5.66
CA SER A 607 23.39 -22.28 5.83
C SER A 607 23.05 -20.79 5.98
N PHE A 608 22.08 -20.30 5.21
CA PHE A 608 21.60 -18.92 5.34
C PHE A 608 20.90 -18.68 6.70
N ASN A 609 20.01 -19.59 7.12
CA ASN A 609 19.30 -19.46 8.40
C ASN A 609 20.21 -19.50 9.63
N GLU A 610 21.31 -20.24 9.58
CA GLU A 610 22.27 -20.33 10.70
C GLU A 610 22.75 -18.95 11.17
N ASN A 611 22.80 -17.98 10.24
CA ASN A 611 23.28 -16.62 10.46
C ASN A 611 22.17 -15.59 10.73
N MET A 612 20.90 -15.96 10.53
CA MET A 612 19.77 -15.02 10.68
C MET A 612 19.55 -14.61 12.13
N SER A 613 19.70 -15.52 13.09
CA SER A 613 19.72 -15.22 14.52
C SER A 613 20.64 -14.05 14.86
N SER A 614 21.90 -14.14 14.45
CA SER A 614 22.92 -13.12 14.67
C SER A 614 22.59 -11.81 13.97
N PHE A 615 22.02 -11.87 12.76
CA PHE A 615 21.55 -10.68 12.02
C PHE A 615 20.48 -9.92 12.81
N PHE A 616 19.41 -10.60 13.24
CA PHE A 616 18.33 -9.95 13.99
C PHE A 616 18.81 -9.45 15.37
N LEU A 617 19.76 -10.13 16.00
CA LEU A 617 20.39 -9.65 17.23
C LEU A 617 21.18 -8.36 17.00
N LYS A 618 21.90 -8.22 15.89
CA LYS A 618 22.59 -6.96 15.52
C LYS A 618 21.59 -5.83 15.28
N VAL A 619 20.50 -6.09 14.53
CA VAL A 619 19.41 -5.12 14.32
C VAL A 619 18.88 -4.61 15.66
N LYS A 620 18.63 -5.52 16.61
CA LYS A 620 18.25 -5.16 17.99
C LYS A 620 19.32 -4.31 18.70
N ASN A 621 20.59 -4.72 18.64
CA ASN A 621 21.68 -4.04 19.36
C ASN A 621 21.96 -2.63 18.84
N ASN A 622 21.73 -2.37 17.55
CA ASN A 622 21.82 -1.02 16.99
C ASN A 622 20.78 -0.08 17.60
N ALA A 623 19.58 -0.59 17.90
CA ALA A 623 18.53 0.18 18.58
C ALA A 623 18.87 0.50 20.04
N ILE A 624 19.60 -0.38 20.73
CA ILE A 624 19.98 -0.20 22.14
C ILE A 624 20.99 0.94 22.33
N LYS A 625 21.91 1.15 21.38
CA LYS A 625 22.99 2.15 21.49
C LYS A 625 22.50 3.61 21.55
N VAL A 626 21.25 3.89 21.18
CA VAL A 626 20.69 5.26 21.12
C VAL A 626 20.13 5.73 22.49
N GLY A 627 20.00 4.85 23.49
CA GLY A 627 19.16 5.09 24.67
C GLY A 627 19.82 5.56 25.98
N TYR A 628 21.11 5.91 26.01
CA TYR A 628 21.83 6.13 27.30
C TYR A 628 21.95 7.59 27.78
N ASP A 629 21.67 8.61 26.94
CA ASP A 629 21.81 10.02 27.32
C ASP A 629 20.47 10.68 27.74
N ILE A 630 20.54 11.64 28.68
CA ILE A 630 19.56 11.87 29.75
C ILE A 630 18.71 13.14 29.53
N GLU A 631 17.96 13.23 28.43
CA GLU A 631 17.03 14.36 28.20
C GLU A 631 15.63 13.89 27.76
N PRO A 632 14.55 14.62 28.11
CA PRO A 632 13.17 14.29 27.71
C PRO A 632 12.99 14.10 26.20
N ASP A 633 13.73 14.85 25.38
CA ASP A 633 13.68 14.77 23.91
C ASP A 633 14.30 13.47 23.37
N ILE A 634 15.17 12.82 24.16
CA ILE A 634 15.82 11.55 23.81
C ILE A 634 14.85 10.38 23.99
N TYR A 635 13.83 10.49 24.85
CA TYR A 635 12.80 9.43 25.00
C TYR A 635 11.97 9.23 23.72
N ASP A 636 11.43 10.33 23.16
CA ASP A 636 10.59 10.23 21.96
C ASP A 636 11.44 9.72 20.79
N ASN A 637 12.74 10.10 20.75
CA ASN A 637 13.70 9.59 19.78
C ASN A 637 14.04 8.10 19.98
N TYR A 638 14.24 7.65 21.22
CA TYR A 638 14.48 6.24 21.54
C TYR A 638 13.27 5.37 21.23
N LYS A 639 12.06 5.81 21.60
CA LYS A 639 10.80 5.15 21.22
C LYS A 639 10.65 5.07 19.70
N LYS A 640 10.89 6.18 18.99
CA LYS A 640 10.85 6.21 17.52
C LYS A 640 11.86 5.23 16.92
N THR A 641 13.08 5.18 17.44
CA THR A 641 14.12 4.22 17.02
C THR A 641 13.66 2.78 17.24
N LEU A 642 13.03 2.47 18.38
CA LEU A 642 12.45 1.15 18.66
C LEU A 642 11.29 0.80 17.70
N GLU A 643 10.42 1.75 17.38
CA GLU A 643 9.33 1.58 16.41
C GLU A 643 9.87 1.34 14.99
N GLU A 644 10.88 2.11 14.56
CA GLU A 644 11.57 1.92 13.28
C GLU A 644 12.28 0.56 13.21
N THR A 645 12.94 0.15 14.31
CA THR A 645 13.59 -1.16 14.43
C THR A 645 12.56 -2.29 14.33
N LYS A 646 11.38 -2.15 14.93
CA LYS A 646 10.31 -3.15 14.82
C LYS A 646 9.84 -3.30 13.37
N LEU A 647 9.64 -2.19 12.66
CA LEU A 647 9.27 -2.19 11.24
C LEU A 647 10.35 -2.86 10.37
N GLU A 648 11.62 -2.62 10.70
CA GLU A 648 12.75 -3.24 10.03
C GLU A 648 12.80 -4.76 10.25
N ILE A 649 12.61 -5.22 11.49
CA ILE A 649 12.50 -6.63 11.82
C ILE A 649 11.31 -7.27 11.08
N ASP A 650 10.17 -6.59 10.99
CA ASP A 650 9.01 -7.08 10.22
C ASP A 650 9.34 -7.23 8.73
N LYS A 651 9.99 -6.23 8.12
CA LYS A 651 10.43 -6.26 6.72
C LYS A 651 11.32 -7.47 6.45
N TYR A 652 12.37 -7.68 7.26
CA TYR A 652 13.31 -8.78 7.04
C TYR A 652 12.76 -10.14 7.47
N SER A 653 11.88 -10.20 8.48
CA SER A 653 11.14 -11.43 8.80
C SER A 653 10.27 -11.87 7.61
N ASN A 654 9.58 -10.95 6.94
CA ASN A 654 8.76 -11.31 5.77
C ASN A 654 9.62 -11.80 4.61
N LYS A 655 10.81 -11.22 4.40
CA LYS A 655 11.76 -11.72 3.39
C LYS A 655 12.27 -13.12 3.73
N LEU A 656 12.55 -13.40 5.00
CA LEU A 656 12.92 -14.73 5.46
C LEU A 656 11.79 -15.75 5.17
N ASP A 657 10.54 -15.37 5.42
CA ASP A 657 9.37 -16.20 5.14
C ASP A 657 9.20 -16.44 3.63
N ASN A 658 9.42 -15.42 2.79
CA ASN A 658 9.41 -15.57 1.33
C ASN A 658 10.50 -16.53 0.85
N ILE A 659 11.73 -16.43 1.40
CA ILE A 659 12.82 -17.34 1.08
C ILE A 659 12.43 -18.78 1.45
N LYS A 660 11.82 -18.99 2.63
CA LYS A 660 11.33 -20.30 3.05
C LYS A 660 10.29 -20.86 2.09
N GLN A 661 9.25 -20.08 1.77
CA GLN A 661 8.15 -20.49 0.88
C GLN A 661 8.64 -20.82 -0.53
N ASN A 662 9.50 -19.97 -1.09
CA ASN A 662 10.11 -20.19 -2.40
C ASN A 662 10.98 -21.46 -2.40
N SER A 663 11.73 -21.70 -1.33
CA SER A 663 12.53 -22.92 -1.21
C SER A 663 11.64 -24.17 -1.12
N ASP A 664 10.53 -24.11 -0.39
CA ASP A 664 9.56 -25.21 -0.29
C ASP A 664 8.86 -25.54 -1.62
N HIS A 665 8.68 -24.54 -2.49
CA HIS A 665 8.16 -24.76 -3.84
C HIS A 665 9.10 -25.58 -4.71
N ILE A 666 10.41 -25.50 -4.48
CA ILE A 666 11.43 -26.30 -5.19
C ILE A 666 11.54 -27.68 -4.55
N ASN A 667 11.73 -27.72 -3.22
CA ASN A 667 11.75 -28.96 -2.47
C ASN A 667 11.34 -28.67 -1.02
N LYS A 668 10.42 -29.49 -0.48
CA LYS A 668 9.98 -29.36 0.91
C LYS A 668 11.17 -29.44 1.85
N ILE A 669 11.46 -28.36 2.54
CA ILE A 669 12.54 -28.33 3.53
C ILE A 669 12.09 -29.16 4.73
N ARG A 670 12.74 -30.32 4.92
CA ARG A 670 12.39 -31.29 5.98
C ARG A 670 12.94 -30.92 7.34
N ASP A 671 14.02 -30.14 7.40
CA ASP A 671 14.62 -29.66 8.64
C ASP A 671 14.38 -28.15 8.79
N VAL A 672 13.28 -27.80 9.46
CA VAL A 672 12.89 -26.41 9.74
C VAL A 672 13.30 -25.94 11.13
N SER A 673 14.01 -26.78 11.90
CA SER A 673 14.33 -26.52 13.30
C SER A 673 15.06 -25.19 13.50
N ARG A 674 16.02 -24.85 12.62
CA ARG A 674 16.79 -23.60 12.70
C ARG A 674 15.98 -22.37 12.26
N TYR A 675 15.11 -22.52 11.26
CA TYR A 675 14.19 -21.47 10.84
C TYR A 675 13.21 -21.15 11.97
N ASP A 676 12.62 -22.18 12.60
CA ASP A 676 11.68 -22.02 13.71
C ASP A 676 12.35 -21.37 14.93
N GLN A 677 13.59 -21.77 15.25
CA GLN A 677 14.41 -21.10 16.26
C GLN A 677 14.60 -19.61 15.95
N THR A 678 14.98 -19.28 14.70
CA THR A 678 15.14 -17.89 14.26
C THR A 678 13.82 -17.12 14.38
N LYS A 679 12.69 -17.72 14.01
CA LYS A 679 11.35 -17.10 14.16
C LYS A 679 10.98 -16.88 15.62
N GLN A 680 11.31 -17.82 16.50
CA GLN A 680 11.12 -17.67 17.94
C GLN A 680 11.99 -16.53 18.50
N GLU A 681 13.25 -16.43 18.08
CA GLU A 681 14.14 -15.33 18.47
C GLU A 681 13.65 -13.98 17.96
N ILE A 682 13.20 -13.89 16.71
CA ILE A 682 12.54 -12.69 16.16
C ILE A 682 11.34 -12.29 17.02
N SER A 683 10.50 -13.26 17.40
CA SER A 683 9.35 -13.03 18.28
C SER A 683 9.78 -12.51 19.66
N ASN A 684 10.80 -13.11 20.26
CA ASN A 684 11.38 -12.65 21.53
C ASN A 684 11.93 -11.23 21.44
N ILE A 685 12.58 -10.86 20.32
CA ILE A 685 13.06 -9.50 20.08
C ILE A 685 11.89 -8.53 19.95
N LYS A 686 10.84 -8.87 19.20
CA LYS A 686 9.63 -8.03 19.07
C LYS A 686 8.96 -7.79 20.41
N ASN A 687 8.78 -8.84 21.22
CA ASN A 687 8.22 -8.73 22.57
C ASN A 687 9.09 -7.81 23.44
N TRP A 688 10.42 -7.97 23.40
CA TRP A 688 11.34 -7.09 24.11
C TRP A 688 11.22 -5.62 23.65
N ILE A 689 11.07 -5.35 22.34
CA ILE A 689 10.85 -3.99 21.82
C ILE A 689 9.53 -3.42 22.36
N GLU A 690 8.45 -4.20 22.32
CA GLU A 690 7.14 -3.77 22.84
C GLU A 690 7.18 -3.48 24.34
N GLU A 691 7.85 -4.31 25.12
CA GLU A 691 8.11 -4.07 26.54
C GLU A 691 8.87 -2.75 26.74
N LYS A 692 9.91 -2.48 25.95
CA LYS A 692 10.68 -1.23 26.05
C LYS A 692 9.87 -0.01 25.63
N ILE A 693 9.06 -0.08 24.58
CA ILE A 693 8.14 1.02 24.20
C ILE A 693 7.13 1.28 25.32
N SER A 694 6.56 0.24 25.92
CA SER A 694 5.62 0.34 27.05
C SER A 694 6.27 1.01 28.26
N LEU A 695 7.49 0.60 28.63
CA LEU A 695 8.27 1.21 29.70
C LEU A 695 8.56 2.68 29.43
N ALA A 696 8.91 2.99 28.19
CA ALA A 696 9.20 4.34 27.77
C ALA A 696 7.94 5.24 27.90
N ASN A 697 6.75 4.75 27.51
CA ASN A 697 5.48 5.46 27.74
C ASN A 697 5.20 5.67 29.25
N LYS A 698 5.38 4.63 30.08
CA LYS A 698 5.20 4.73 31.55
C LYS A 698 6.14 5.75 32.17
N TYR A 699 7.39 5.81 31.71
CA TYR A 699 8.35 6.84 32.13
C TYR A 699 7.82 8.24 31.86
N LYS A 700 7.39 8.53 30.62
CA LYS A 700 6.86 9.85 30.25
C LYS A 700 5.60 10.20 31.04
N GLU A 701 4.71 9.23 31.27
CA GLU A 701 3.51 9.43 32.07
C GLU A 701 3.84 9.83 33.51
N LEU A 702 4.71 9.08 34.19
CA LEU A 702 5.11 9.39 35.58
C LEU A 702 5.89 10.70 35.68
N ALA A 703 6.81 10.97 34.74
CA ALA A 703 7.56 12.22 34.70
C ALA A 703 6.62 13.42 34.52
N ASN A 704 5.68 13.35 33.59
CA ASN A 704 4.67 14.41 33.39
C ASN A 704 3.78 14.60 34.62
N LYS A 705 3.39 13.50 35.27
CA LYS A 705 2.57 13.54 36.49
C LYS A 705 3.27 14.27 37.63
N VAL A 706 4.59 14.10 37.78
CA VAL A 706 5.39 14.84 38.76
C VAL A 706 5.62 16.29 38.35
N HIS A 707 5.85 16.56 37.06
CA HIS A 707 6.20 17.90 36.57
C HIS A 707 5.01 18.86 36.52
N ILE A 708 3.81 18.38 36.17
CA ILE A 708 2.59 19.20 35.99
C ILE A 708 1.91 19.54 37.33
N ASP A 709 2.06 18.70 38.36
CA ASP A 709 1.32 18.89 39.61
C ASP A 709 1.91 20.06 40.43
N LYS A 710 1.15 21.16 40.47
CA LYS A 710 1.48 22.38 41.22
C LYS A 710 1.52 22.19 42.73
N LYS A 711 1.03 21.04 43.24
CA LYS A 711 0.96 20.73 44.67
C LYS A 711 2.17 19.95 45.19
N ILE A 712 3.13 19.59 44.32
CA ILE A 712 4.42 19.01 44.71
C ILE A 712 5.46 20.13 44.76
N ASN A 713 6.23 20.24 45.85
CA ASN A 713 7.32 21.21 45.94
C ASN A 713 8.51 20.79 45.06
N GLU A 714 9.39 21.75 44.75
CA GLU A 714 10.49 21.51 43.79
C GLU A 714 11.53 20.49 44.28
N ASP A 715 11.85 20.49 45.57
CA ASP A 715 12.77 19.49 46.17
C ASP A 715 12.26 18.04 46.06
N ILE A 716 10.94 17.84 46.22
CA ILE A 716 10.32 16.51 46.09
C ILE A 716 10.24 16.14 44.62
N LYS A 717 9.95 17.08 43.71
CA LYS A 717 9.99 16.82 42.26
C LYS A 717 11.35 16.31 41.83
N GLU A 718 12.43 16.95 42.26
CA GLU A 718 13.79 16.56 41.90
C GLU A 718 14.12 15.13 42.40
N LYS A 719 13.74 14.80 43.64
CA LYS A 719 13.89 13.45 44.21
C LYS A 719 13.08 12.40 43.46
N LEU A 720 11.82 12.68 43.14
CA LEU A 720 10.94 11.77 42.41
C LEU A 720 11.44 11.55 40.98
N LEU A 721 11.81 12.62 40.27
CA LEU A 721 12.40 12.53 38.92
C LEU A 721 13.72 11.76 38.92
N SER A 722 14.58 11.96 39.92
CA SER A 722 15.82 11.17 40.09
C SER A 722 15.54 9.68 40.28
N ARG A 723 14.53 9.30 41.08
CA ARG A 723 14.10 7.90 41.23
C ARG A 723 13.54 7.33 39.92
N ILE A 724 12.68 8.07 39.21
CA ILE A 724 12.13 7.67 37.90
C ILE A 724 13.28 7.43 36.89
N ASN A 725 14.25 8.34 36.83
CA ASN A 725 15.43 8.23 35.97
C ASN A 725 16.31 7.02 36.32
N LYS A 726 16.53 6.74 37.62
CA LYS A 726 17.30 5.59 38.07
C LYS A 726 16.66 4.26 37.66
N HIS A 727 15.33 4.15 37.73
CA HIS A 727 14.62 2.94 37.30
C HIS A 727 14.64 2.79 35.78
N TRP A 728 14.48 3.87 35.01
CA TRP A 728 14.60 3.81 33.54
C TRP A 728 15.94 3.24 33.05
N ARG A 729 17.05 3.62 33.70
CA ARG A 729 18.40 3.17 33.33
C ARG A 729 18.72 1.72 33.66
N ASN A 730 17.86 1.02 34.39
CA ASN A 730 18.13 -0.36 34.81
C ASN A 730 17.68 -1.36 33.72
N GLU A 731 18.58 -2.26 33.31
CA GLU A 731 18.32 -3.17 32.18
C GLU A 731 17.29 -4.27 32.49
N LYS A 732 17.02 -4.57 33.76
CA LYS A 732 16.21 -5.72 34.20
C LYS A 732 14.75 -5.38 34.51
N ASN A 733 13.84 -6.24 34.04
CA ASN A 733 12.38 -6.25 34.15
C ASN A 733 11.75 -5.22 35.12
N LEU A 734 11.20 -4.14 34.54
CA LEU A 734 10.88 -2.89 35.22
C LEU A 734 9.39 -2.68 35.56
N ASN A 735 8.49 -3.52 35.02
CA ASN A 735 7.05 -3.26 35.12
C ASN A 735 6.53 -3.25 36.57
N SER A 736 7.01 -4.14 37.43
CA SER A 736 6.65 -4.18 38.85
C SER A 736 7.29 -3.04 39.67
N GLN A 737 8.48 -2.58 39.27
CA GLN A 737 9.16 -1.46 39.91
C GLN A 737 8.50 -0.13 39.58
N PHE A 738 8.08 0.08 38.31
CA PHE A 738 7.31 1.25 37.90
C PHE A 738 5.94 1.31 38.57
N ALA A 739 5.26 0.18 38.79
CA ALA A 739 3.99 0.14 39.52
C ALA A 739 4.15 0.59 40.98
N LYS A 740 5.19 0.11 41.68
CA LYS A 740 5.52 0.57 43.04
C LYS A 740 5.89 2.05 43.07
N LEU A 741 6.66 2.51 42.07
CA LEU A 741 7.05 3.91 41.97
C LEU A 741 5.84 4.82 41.70
N GLU A 742 4.89 4.37 40.90
CA GLU A 742 3.63 5.05 40.68
C GLU A 742 2.80 5.15 41.96
N GLU A 743 2.73 4.07 42.75
CA GLU A 743 2.06 4.06 44.05
C GLU A 743 2.73 5.05 45.03
N ASP A 744 4.07 5.04 45.11
CA ASP A 744 4.85 6.00 45.89
C ASP A 744 4.55 7.45 45.46
N ILE A 745 4.57 7.74 44.15
CA ILE A 745 4.26 9.07 43.59
C ILE A 745 2.81 9.47 43.93
N ASN A 746 1.85 8.57 43.77
CA ASN A 746 0.45 8.84 44.08
C ASN A 746 0.22 9.11 45.56
N LYS A 747 0.89 8.35 46.44
CA LYS A 747 0.83 8.55 47.88
C LYS A 747 1.39 9.92 48.25
N GLU A 748 2.51 10.32 47.66
CA GLU A 748 3.14 11.61 47.94
C GLU A 748 2.33 12.79 47.40
N ILE A 749 1.76 12.66 46.21
CA ILE A 749 0.79 13.64 45.65
C ILE A 749 -0.41 13.78 46.58
N LYS A 750 -0.99 12.67 47.06
CA LYS A 750 -2.16 12.69 47.94
C LYS A 750 -1.85 13.36 49.28
N ASN A 751 -0.72 13.02 49.89
CA ASN A 751 -0.27 13.63 51.15
C ASN A 751 -0.07 15.14 50.99
N ASN A 752 0.66 15.57 49.96
CA ASN A 752 0.91 16.99 49.72
C ASN A 752 -0.34 17.76 49.32
N LYS A 753 -1.27 17.13 48.59
CA LYS A 753 -2.58 17.73 48.28
C LYS A 753 -3.39 18.00 49.54
N GLN A 754 -3.43 17.05 50.49
CA GLN A 754 -4.12 17.25 51.77
C GLN A 754 -3.52 18.42 52.56
N ILE A 755 -2.20 18.52 52.58
CA ILE A 755 -1.49 19.62 53.24
C ILE A 755 -1.80 20.97 52.56
N TYR A 756 -1.76 21.03 51.23
CA TYR A 756 -2.03 22.25 50.47
C TYR A 756 -3.49 22.71 50.62
N ASP A 757 -4.44 21.79 50.52
CA ASP A 757 -5.87 22.11 50.67
C ASP A 757 -6.15 22.61 52.10
N GLN A 758 -5.53 22.02 53.13
CA GLN A 758 -5.62 22.51 54.51
C GLN A 758 -5.02 23.92 54.70
N TYR A 759 -3.88 24.21 54.06
CA TYR A 759 -3.29 25.55 54.09
C TYR A 759 -4.21 26.61 53.44
N GLU A 760 -4.80 26.31 52.28
CA GLU A 760 -5.72 27.24 51.61
C GLU A 760 -7.01 27.45 52.41
N ASP A 761 -7.54 26.41 53.05
CA ASP A 761 -8.68 26.51 53.97
C ASP A 761 -8.33 27.40 55.18
N SER A 762 -7.18 27.17 55.82
CA SER A 762 -6.71 28.00 56.95
C SER A 762 -6.46 29.45 56.53
N LYS A 763 -5.91 29.69 55.34
CA LYS A 763 -5.72 31.04 54.79
C LYS A 763 -7.06 31.74 54.52
N THR A 764 -8.03 31.02 53.96
CA THR A 764 -9.38 31.54 53.71
C THR A 764 -10.07 31.90 55.03
N ASN A 765 -9.99 31.04 56.04
CA ASN A 765 -10.53 31.30 57.36
C ASN A 765 -9.87 32.51 58.04
N LEU A 766 -8.54 32.62 57.97
CA LEU A 766 -7.82 33.79 58.49
C LEU A 766 -8.29 35.09 57.80
N ASN A 767 -8.46 35.06 56.48
CA ASN A 767 -8.97 36.22 55.73
C ASN A 767 -10.40 36.58 56.15
N ASN A 768 -11.28 35.59 56.34
CA ASN A 768 -12.65 35.83 56.81
C ASN A 768 -12.70 36.48 58.20
N GLU A 769 -11.83 36.05 59.13
CA GLU A 769 -11.76 36.66 60.46
C GLU A 769 -11.12 38.07 60.42
N ILE A 770 -10.14 38.29 59.53
CA ILE A 770 -9.62 39.63 59.22
C ILE A 770 -10.72 40.53 58.64
N ASP A 771 -11.63 39.99 57.82
CA ASP A 771 -12.77 40.74 57.29
C ASP A 771 -13.81 41.05 58.39
N LEU A 772 -14.04 40.16 59.36
CA LEU A 772 -14.84 40.48 60.55
C LEU A 772 -14.24 41.64 61.36
N LEU A 773 -12.91 41.69 61.52
CA LEU A 773 -12.23 42.84 62.13
C LEU A 773 -12.50 44.16 61.38
N LYS A 774 -12.71 44.11 60.05
CA LYS A 774 -13.12 45.29 59.26
C LYS A 774 -14.57 45.67 59.49
N GLU A 775 -15.48 44.72 59.66
CA GLU A 775 -16.91 45.00 59.89
C GLU A 775 -17.17 45.63 61.27
N TYR A 776 -16.43 45.23 62.30
CA TYR A 776 -16.51 45.85 63.63
C TYR A 776 -16.13 47.36 63.64
N ARG A 777 -15.64 47.94 62.53
CA ARG A 777 -15.38 49.38 62.38
C ARG A 777 -16.63 50.26 62.43
N HIS A 778 -17.82 49.73 62.15
CA HIS A 778 -18.92 50.59 61.70
C HIS A 778 -20.16 50.67 62.61
N ASP A 779 -20.33 49.77 63.59
CA ASP A 779 -21.53 49.76 64.43
C ASP A 779 -21.26 50.15 65.90
N LYS A 780 -21.88 51.27 66.28
CA LYS A 780 -22.09 51.86 67.62
C LYS A 780 -21.60 51.04 68.82
N TRP A 781 -20.73 51.70 69.62
CA TRP A 781 -20.50 51.51 71.06
C TRP A 781 -21.44 50.50 71.73
N ASN A 782 -21.05 49.22 71.67
CA ASN A 782 -21.81 48.14 72.26
C ASN A 782 -21.12 47.73 73.57
N LYS A 783 -21.87 47.54 74.65
CA LYS A 783 -21.40 47.21 76.02
C LYS A 783 -20.63 45.86 76.14
N ASN A 784 -20.21 45.25 75.03
CA ASN A 784 -19.60 43.92 74.94
C ASN A 784 -18.26 43.93 74.16
N ILE A 785 -17.51 45.04 74.15
CA ILE A 785 -16.18 45.15 73.47
C ILE A 785 -15.26 43.98 73.85
N ASP A 786 -15.18 43.65 75.13
CA ASP A 786 -14.47 42.48 75.69
C ASP A 786 -14.83 41.16 74.98
N LYS A 787 -16.13 40.83 74.88
CA LYS A 787 -16.60 39.55 74.28
C LYS A 787 -16.22 39.39 72.80
N ASN A 788 -16.23 40.49 72.05
CA ASN A 788 -15.87 40.45 70.63
C ASN A 788 -14.38 40.13 70.48
N HIS A 789 -13.53 40.76 71.30
CA HIS A 789 -12.10 40.48 71.29
C HIS A 789 -11.79 39.07 71.80
N ASP A 790 -12.51 38.54 72.79
CA ASP A 790 -12.39 37.14 73.27
C ASP A 790 -12.68 36.10 72.18
N LEU A 791 -13.72 36.30 71.36
CA LEU A 791 -14.08 35.38 70.28
C LEU A 791 -12.98 35.28 69.22
N ILE A 792 -12.31 36.41 68.92
CA ILE A 792 -11.19 36.47 67.98
C ILE A 792 -10.00 35.65 68.52
N VAL A 793 -9.69 35.79 69.81
CA VAL A 793 -8.61 35.05 70.49
C VAL A 793 -8.85 33.53 70.44
N GLN A 794 -10.04 33.07 70.84
CA GLN A 794 -10.34 31.63 70.93
C GLN A 794 -10.29 30.91 69.57
N LYS A 795 -10.80 31.55 68.51
CA LYS A 795 -10.76 30.97 67.16
C LYS A 795 -9.33 30.87 66.64
N TYR A 796 -8.49 31.82 67.00
CA TYR A 796 -7.10 31.88 66.58
C TYR A 796 -6.22 30.81 67.26
N GLU A 797 -6.36 30.61 68.57
CA GLU A 797 -5.65 29.57 69.32
C GLU A 797 -5.96 28.17 68.77
N LYS A 798 -7.20 27.96 68.29
CA LYS A 798 -7.59 26.72 67.62
C LYS A 798 -6.83 26.48 66.32
N ILE A 799 -6.72 27.50 65.47
CA ILE A 799 -5.99 27.42 64.18
C ILE A 799 -4.49 27.17 64.41
N ALA A 800 -3.90 27.83 65.42
CA ALA A 800 -2.50 27.65 65.81
C ALA A 800 -2.18 26.19 66.15
N LYS A 801 -3.05 25.59 66.98
CA LYS A 801 -2.91 24.22 67.46
C LYS A 801 -3.02 23.21 66.33
N ASP A 802 -3.99 23.39 65.42
CA ASP A 802 -4.23 22.51 64.28
C ASP A 802 -3.02 22.45 63.31
N ILE A 803 -2.24 23.54 63.22
CA ILE A 803 -1.03 23.63 62.37
C ILE A 803 0.19 23.03 63.08
N ALA A 804 0.39 23.34 64.37
CA ALA A 804 1.54 22.87 65.14
C ALA A 804 1.56 21.34 65.31
N GLU A 805 0.39 20.70 65.44
CA GLU A 805 0.27 19.24 65.57
C GLU A 805 0.61 18.48 64.26
N LYS A 806 0.74 19.17 63.12
CA LYS A 806 0.83 18.52 61.79
C LYS A 806 2.15 18.69 61.04
N ASN A 807 3.18 19.27 61.66
CA ASN A 807 4.58 19.21 61.24
C ASN A 807 4.83 19.55 59.75
N VAL A 808 4.20 20.62 59.25
CA VAL A 808 4.22 21.00 57.83
C VAL A 808 5.44 21.87 57.51
N LYS A 809 6.29 21.42 56.58
CA LYS A 809 7.36 22.24 55.97
C LYS A 809 6.90 22.76 54.59
N LEU A 810 6.46 24.00 54.51
CA LEU A 810 6.15 24.73 53.27
C LEU A 810 6.94 26.05 53.28
N SER A 811 8.04 26.16 52.54
CA SER A 811 9.11 27.12 52.88
C SER A 811 8.97 28.59 52.44
N ASP A 812 7.96 29.02 51.69
CA ASP A 812 7.81 30.46 51.35
C ASP A 812 6.40 31.01 51.64
N LYS A 813 5.36 30.22 51.39
CA LYS A 813 3.96 30.58 51.69
C LYS A 813 3.61 30.51 53.19
N ILE A 814 4.37 29.75 53.98
CA ILE A 814 4.27 29.77 55.44
C ILE A 814 4.78 31.10 55.99
N THR A 815 5.81 31.71 55.41
CA THR A 815 6.42 32.92 56.00
C THR A 815 5.43 34.08 56.05
N GLU A 816 4.64 34.29 54.99
CA GLU A 816 3.52 35.24 55.01
C GLU A 816 2.51 34.90 56.13
N PHE A 817 2.03 33.66 56.16
CA PHE A 817 1.08 33.20 57.17
C PHE A 817 1.62 33.34 58.61
N GLU A 818 2.87 32.97 58.87
CA GLU A 818 3.57 33.09 60.16
C GLU A 818 3.71 34.54 60.62
N ILE A 819 3.89 35.49 59.71
CA ILE A 819 3.99 36.91 60.05
C ILE A 819 2.63 37.47 60.44
N ALA A 820 1.58 37.16 59.66
CA ALA A 820 0.21 37.53 59.98
C ALA A 820 -0.23 36.93 61.33
N PHE A 821 0.10 35.66 61.53
CA PHE A 821 -0.05 34.93 62.78
C PHE A 821 0.67 35.65 63.93
N ARG A 822 1.97 35.91 63.78
CA ARG A 822 2.78 36.58 64.82
C ARG A 822 2.23 37.96 65.22
N ASN A 823 1.76 38.76 64.26
CA ASN A 823 1.16 40.08 64.55
C ASN A 823 -0.16 39.95 65.33
N LEU A 824 -1.00 38.97 64.97
CA LEU A 824 -2.25 38.69 65.68
C LEU A 824 -1.98 38.11 67.08
N HIS A 825 -0.95 37.29 67.25
CA HIS A 825 -0.53 36.78 68.56
C HIS A 825 -0.13 37.90 69.53
N GLU A 826 0.62 38.90 69.08
CA GLU A 826 0.95 40.04 69.95
C GLU A 826 -0.27 40.87 70.32
N TYR A 827 -1.21 41.05 69.38
CA TYR A 827 -2.49 41.68 69.67
C TYR A 827 -3.26 40.91 70.77
N VAL A 828 -3.36 39.59 70.63
CA VAL A 828 -3.98 38.68 71.62
C VAL A 828 -3.31 38.79 73.00
N ARG A 829 -1.96 38.80 73.04
CA ARG A 829 -1.20 38.92 74.29
C ARG A 829 -1.53 40.20 75.04
N HIS A 830 -1.44 41.36 74.37
CA HIS A 830 -1.72 42.67 74.98
C HIS A 830 -3.18 42.82 75.39
N TRP A 831 -4.11 42.29 74.60
CA TRP A 831 -5.51 42.22 74.99
C TRP A 831 -5.65 41.42 76.29
N ASN A 832 -5.20 40.17 76.37
CA ASN A 832 -5.30 39.38 77.61
C ASN A 832 -4.70 40.09 78.85
N GLU A 833 -3.58 40.80 78.68
CA GLU A 833 -2.98 41.62 79.74
C GLU A 833 -3.90 42.79 80.18
N ILE A 834 -4.50 43.49 79.22
CA ILE A 834 -5.43 44.59 79.47
C ILE A 834 -6.73 44.09 80.09
N LYS A 835 -7.23 42.92 79.66
CA LYS A 835 -8.37 42.23 80.28
C LYS A 835 -8.17 42.08 81.75
N THR A 836 -7.08 41.39 82.06
CA THR A 836 -6.73 40.99 83.41
C THR A 836 -6.58 42.24 84.27
N TYR A 837 -5.93 43.28 83.74
CA TYR A 837 -5.79 44.55 84.47
C TYR A 837 -7.13 45.23 84.72
N ILE A 838 -7.99 45.42 83.71
CA ILE A 838 -9.29 46.09 83.88
C ILE A 838 -10.17 45.30 84.86
N GLU A 839 -10.24 43.98 84.72
CA GLU A 839 -11.02 43.12 85.61
C GLU A 839 -10.55 43.18 87.06
N GLN A 840 -9.23 43.26 87.29
CA GLN A 840 -8.64 43.34 88.63
C GLN A 840 -8.69 44.75 89.23
N LYS A 841 -8.53 45.79 88.41
CA LYS A 841 -8.22 47.16 88.87
C LYS A 841 -9.36 48.17 88.69
N ALA A 842 -10.34 47.88 87.85
CA ALA A 842 -11.55 48.69 87.71
C ALA A 842 -12.69 48.08 88.53
N LYS A 843 -13.10 48.78 89.58
CA LYS A 843 -13.97 48.22 90.62
C LYS A 843 -15.46 48.17 90.23
N ASN A 844 -15.90 49.02 89.32
CA ASN A 844 -17.28 49.06 88.86
C ASN A 844 -17.39 49.11 87.34
N ASP A 845 -18.58 48.84 86.84
CA ASP A 845 -18.84 48.75 85.39
C ASP A 845 -18.63 50.09 84.68
N SER A 846 -18.79 51.22 85.36
CA SER A 846 -18.53 52.54 84.77
C SER A 846 -17.05 52.73 84.45
N ILE A 847 -16.15 52.36 85.37
CA ILE A 847 -14.70 52.45 85.16
C ILE A 847 -14.24 51.42 84.14
N LYS A 848 -14.80 50.19 84.18
CA LYS A 848 -14.55 49.17 83.15
C LYS A 848 -14.95 49.66 81.76
N THR A 849 -16.10 50.31 81.63
CA THR A 849 -16.60 50.87 80.37
C THR A 849 -15.65 51.94 79.83
N ILE A 850 -15.25 52.91 80.67
CA ILE A 850 -14.29 53.97 80.28
C ILE A 850 -12.94 53.37 79.86
N ALA A 851 -12.47 52.34 80.56
CA ALA A 851 -11.23 51.65 80.24
C ALA A 851 -11.30 50.92 78.89
N TRP A 852 -12.42 50.23 78.63
CA TRP A 852 -12.67 49.57 77.34
C TRP A 852 -12.81 50.56 76.19
N GLU A 853 -13.49 51.69 76.40
CA GLU A 853 -13.61 52.74 75.39
C GLU A 853 -12.26 53.38 75.06
N LYS A 854 -11.41 53.59 76.09
CA LYS A 854 -10.05 54.10 75.91
C LYS A 854 -9.18 53.11 75.13
N TYR A 855 -9.25 51.83 75.49
CA TYR A 855 -8.54 50.76 74.78
C TYR A 855 -8.99 50.67 73.31
N GLU A 856 -10.30 50.65 73.09
CA GLU A 856 -10.91 50.58 71.76
C GLU A 856 -10.45 51.75 70.88
N THR A 857 -10.58 52.98 71.39
CA THR A 857 -10.22 54.21 70.66
C THR A 857 -8.76 54.22 70.24
N GLU A 858 -7.85 53.86 71.14
CA GLU A 858 -6.42 53.93 70.86
C GLU A 858 -5.89 52.76 70.02
N THR A 859 -6.61 51.64 69.97
CA THR A 859 -6.24 50.48 69.16
C THR A 859 -6.88 50.45 67.76
N ILE A 860 -7.77 51.39 67.41
CA ILE A 860 -8.40 51.46 66.06
C ILE A 860 -7.34 51.44 64.95
N GLU A 861 -6.35 52.32 65.00
CA GLU A 861 -5.34 52.41 63.92
C GLU A 861 -4.50 51.12 63.78
N ILE A 862 -4.23 50.45 64.91
CA ILE A 862 -3.48 49.19 64.93
C ILE A 862 -4.32 48.08 64.28
N ARG A 863 -5.59 47.98 64.69
CA ARG A 863 -6.53 47.02 64.12
C ARG A 863 -6.77 47.28 62.64
N ASP A 864 -6.79 48.56 62.23
CA ASP A 864 -6.89 48.96 60.83
C ASP A 864 -5.68 48.52 60.00
N LYS A 865 -4.48 48.63 60.54
CA LYS A 865 -3.26 48.16 59.87
C LYS A 865 -3.25 46.64 59.78
N ILE A 866 -3.63 45.93 60.85
CA ILE A 866 -3.76 44.46 60.84
C ILE A 866 -4.82 44.01 59.81
N ALA A 867 -5.93 44.74 59.69
CA ALA A 867 -7.03 44.37 58.81
C ALA A 867 -6.79 44.70 57.33
N ASN A 868 -6.15 45.84 57.03
CA ASN A 868 -6.00 46.33 55.65
C ASN A 868 -4.69 45.93 54.97
N GLN A 869 -3.63 45.67 55.73
CA GLN A 869 -2.38 45.22 55.14
C GLN A 869 -2.43 43.70 55.00
N GLN A 870 -2.83 43.24 53.81
CA GLN A 870 -2.58 41.87 53.37
C GLN A 870 -1.09 41.57 53.51
N ILE A 871 -0.72 40.97 54.64
CA ILE A 871 0.46 40.14 54.86
C ILE A 871 1.66 40.52 53.97
N LYS A 872 2.12 41.77 54.04
CA LYS A 872 3.38 42.16 53.41
C LYS A 872 4.42 42.24 54.50
N ASN A 873 5.42 41.38 54.32
CA ASN A 873 6.51 41.09 55.22
C ASN A 873 7.23 42.38 55.64
N ASP A 874 6.99 42.83 56.86
CA ASP A 874 7.76 43.94 57.40
C ASP A 874 7.93 43.76 58.92
N THR A 875 9.15 43.43 59.33
CA THR A 875 9.56 43.39 60.75
C THR A 875 9.30 44.74 61.42
N TYR A 876 9.25 45.82 60.63
CA TYR A 876 8.82 47.15 61.03
C TYR A 876 7.39 47.18 61.60
N LEU A 877 6.44 46.46 60.98
CA LEU A 877 5.04 46.46 61.40
C LEU A 877 4.87 45.82 62.79
N PHE A 878 5.57 44.71 63.05
CA PHE A 878 5.58 44.02 64.35
C PHE A 878 6.08 44.95 65.47
N SER A 879 7.20 45.64 65.24
CA SER A 879 7.77 46.58 66.23
C SER A 879 6.86 47.77 66.50
N LEU A 880 6.17 48.28 65.47
CA LEU A 880 5.21 49.37 65.57
C LEU A 880 3.95 48.96 66.32
N ILE A 881 3.40 47.78 66.03
CA ILE A 881 2.21 47.22 66.70
C ILE A 881 2.50 47.00 68.19
N ASN A 882 3.61 46.35 68.52
CA ASN A 882 3.99 46.08 69.91
C ASN A 882 4.21 47.39 70.70
N GLY A 883 4.92 48.35 70.11
CA GLY A 883 5.15 49.65 70.74
C GLY A 883 3.87 50.44 70.98
N LYS A 884 2.95 50.45 70.02
CA LYS A 884 1.69 51.20 70.13
C LYS A 884 0.69 50.53 71.08
N LEU A 885 0.56 49.20 71.06
CA LEU A 885 -0.29 48.45 72.01
C LEU A 885 0.19 48.63 73.45
N GLN A 886 1.51 48.59 73.68
CA GLN A 886 2.07 48.85 75.01
C GLN A 886 1.78 50.28 75.48
N GLN A 887 1.91 51.27 74.59
CA GLN A 887 1.53 52.65 74.90
C GLN A 887 0.06 52.74 75.29
N THR A 888 -0.82 52.10 74.53
CA THR A 888 -2.26 52.07 74.81
C THR A 888 -2.56 51.38 76.14
N PHE A 889 -1.86 50.29 76.46
CA PHE A 889 -2.00 49.65 77.77
C PHE A 889 -1.67 50.64 78.90
N ASP A 890 -0.55 51.36 78.79
CA ASP A 890 -0.17 52.35 79.80
C ASP A 890 -1.22 53.46 79.94
N GLU A 891 -1.80 53.92 78.84
CA GLU A 891 -2.89 54.92 78.86
C GLU A 891 -4.19 54.37 79.51
N VAL A 892 -4.51 53.10 79.27
CA VAL A 892 -5.64 52.43 79.93
C VAL A 892 -5.39 52.30 81.44
N LYS A 893 -4.18 51.92 81.86
CA LYS A 893 -3.86 51.85 83.29
C LYS A 893 -3.99 53.21 83.97
N LYS A 894 -3.48 54.27 83.33
CA LYS A 894 -3.62 55.65 83.77
C LYS A 894 -5.10 56.04 83.93
N ILE A 895 -5.93 55.79 82.92
CA ILE A 895 -7.35 56.19 82.98
C ILE A 895 -8.13 55.41 84.04
N VAL A 896 -7.85 54.11 84.20
CA VAL A 896 -8.45 53.27 85.26
C VAL A 896 -8.08 53.85 86.62
N PHE A 897 -6.79 54.06 86.89
CA PHE A 897 -6.36 54.56 88.19
C PHE A 897 -6.86 55.98 88.47
N LYS A 898 -6.85 56.88 87.46
CA LYS A 898 -7.45 58.22 87.59
C LYS A 898 -8.89 58.15 88.03
N ASN A 899 -9.70 57.32 87.38
CA ASN A 899 -11.13 57.20 87.71
C ASN A 899 -11.36 56.48 89.04
N GLU A 900 -10.47 55.58 89.45
CA GLU A 900 -10.50 55.02 90.80
C GLU A 900 -10.19 56.08 91.86
N ILE A 901 -9.23 56.97 91.64
CA ILE A 901 -8.99 58.14 92.52
C ILE A 901 -10.25 59.01 92.59
N LEU A 902 -10.88 59.33 91.44
CA LEU A 902 -12.09 60.13 91.42
C LEU A 902 -13.26 59.46 92.13
N ARG A 903 -13.43 58.15 91.98
CA ARG A 903 -14.41 57.37 92.73
C ARG A 903 -14.13 57.40 94.24
N LEU A 904 -12.86 57.27 94.65
CA LEU A 904 -12.45 57.36 96.04
C LEU A 904 -12.81 58.72 96.65
N ILE A 905 -12.65 59.80 95.89
CA ILE A 905 -12.94 61.17 96.34
C ILE A 905 -14.45 61.48 96.29
N GLY A 906 -15.10 61.22 95.14
CA GLY A 906 -16.50 61.57 94.86
C GLY A 906 -17.54 60.78 95.66
N ASN A 907 -17.12 59.70 96.33
CA ASN A 907 -17.94 58.98 97.31
C ASN A 907 -18.08 59.72 98.67
N GLY A 908 -17.69 61.00 98.78
CA GLY A 908 -17.83 61.79 100.01
C GLY A 908 -16.71 61.62 101.03
N LYS A 909 -15.69 60.81 100.73
CA LYS A 909 -14.55 60.55 101.62
C LYS A 909 -13.59 61.74 101.75
N TRP A 910 -13.67 62.66 100.79
CA TRP A 910 -12.89 63.89 100.71
C TRP A 910 -13.86 65.04 100.51
N SER A 911 -13.74 66.12 101.26
CA SER A 911 -14.56 67.31 101.04
C SER A 911 -13.75 68.58 101.30
N ILE A 912 -14.13 69.67 100.62
CA ILE A 912 -13.70 71.01 101.00
C ILE A 912 -14.65 71.49 102.12
N LYS A 913 -14.10 72.04 103.19
CA LYS A 913 -14.86 72.67 104.27
C LYS A 913 -15.26 74.09 103.83
N ASP A 914 -16.46 74.55 104.17
CA ASP A 914 -17.08 75.80 103.69
C ASP A 914 -16.31 77.11 104.03
N ASP A 915 -15.22 77.05 104.79
CA ASP A 915 -14.31 78.18 104.98
C ASP A 915 -13.28 78.21 103.83
N ILE A 916 -13.66 78.79 102.70
CA ILE A 916 -12.70 79.31 101.71
C ILE A 916 -12.36 80.72 102.19
N ASP A 917 -11.23 80.86 102.88
CA ASP A 917 -10.66 82.19 103.13
C ASP A 917 -9.96 82.67 101.84
N ARG A 918 -9.79 83.98 101.65
CA ARG A 918 -9.30 84.57 100.37
C ARG A 918 -7.97 83.98 99.89
N ASP A 919 -7.19 83.36 100.78
CA ASP A 919 -5.90 82.75 100.50
C ASP A 919 -5.82 81.22 100.78
N HIS A 920 -6.88 80.56 101.28
CA HIS A 920 -6.81 79.17 101.79
C HIS A 920 -8.02 78.28 101.43
N ILE A 921 -7.77 77.05 100.94
CA ILE A 921 -8.76 75.97 100.77
C ILE A 921 -8.52 74.95 101.88
N ASN A 922 -9.54 74.68 102.68
CA ASN A 922 -9.47 73.66 103.71
C ASN A 922 -10.03 72.34 103.16
N LEU A 923 -9.15 71.38 102.89
CA LEU A 923 -9.51 70.00 102.55
C LEU A 923 -9.62 69.17 103.83
N LYS A 924 -10.70 68.42 103.96
CA LYS A 924 -10.90 67.43 105.00
C LYS A 924 -10.92 66.04 104.38
N ILE A 925 -10.15 65.13 104.96
CA ILE A 925 -10.18 63.71 104.61
C ILE A 925 -10.92 63.00 105.74
N ASN A 926 -12.10 62.47 105.42
CA ASN A 926 -12.99 61.91 106.43
C ASN A 926 -12.60 60.47 106.84
N ASP A 927 -11.85 59.76 105.99
CA ASP A 927 -11.54 58.32 106.11
C ASP A 927 -10.03 58.00 106.12
N ALA A 928 -9.20 58.88 106.68
CA ALA A 928 -7.76 58.62 106.79
C ALA A 928 -7.21 59.06 108.15
N TYR A 929 -6.12 58.42 108.55
CA TYR A 929 -5.36 58.81 109.72
C TYR A 929 -3.85 58.79 109.47
N VAL A 930 -3.09 59.47 110.33
CA VAL A 930 -1.63 59.56 110.21
C VAL A 930 -0.92 58.64 111.20
N TYR A 931 0.07 57.89 110.72
CA TYR A 931 1.06 57.22 111.57
C TYR A 931 2.33 58.08 111.65
N LYS A 932 2.71 58.52 112.86
CA LYS A 932 3.90 59.34 113.04
C LYS A 932 5.09 58.43 113.35
N LYS A 933 6.00 58.26 112.39
CA LYS A 933 7.23 57.46 112.60
C LYS A 933 8.28 58.32 113.31
N THR A 934 8.80 57.86 114.45
CA THR A 934 9.79 58.61 115.22
C THR A 934 11.17 58.57 114.56
N SER A 935 11.75 59.77 114.41
CA SER A 935 13.19 60.09 114.29
C SER A 935 13.99 59.39 113.17
N ASN A 936 13.71 59.77 111.92
CA ASN A 936 14.71 60.29 110.96
C ASN A 936 14.09 60.48 109.56
N GLY A 937 13.48 61.66 109.35
CA GLY A 937 13.48 62.34 108.05
C GLY A 937 12.42 61.98 107.00
N LYS A 938 11.45 62.90 106.87
CA LYS A 938 10.82 63.44 105.64
C LYS A 938 9.40 63.02 105.22
N TYR A 939 8.78 61.99 105.78
CA TYR A 939 7.40 61.62 105.42
C TYR A 939 6.62 61.09 106.61
N ASN A 940 5.35 61.50 106.75
CA ASN A 940 4.37 60.75 107.54
C ASN A 940 3.60 59.87 106.56
N ASP A 941 3.55 58.57 106.81
CA ASP A 941 2.67 57.69 106.06
C ASP A 941 1.23 57.94 106.54
N ILE A 942 0.40 58.45 105.63
CA ILE A 942 -1.03 58.56 105.86
C ILE A 942 -1.63 57.22 105.49
N HIS A 943 -2.16 56.52 106.50
CA HIS A 943 -2.89 55.29 106.28
C HIS A 943 -4.37 55.65 106.13
N ALA A 944 -4.88 55.52 104.90
CA ALA A 944 -6.31 55.43 104.68
C ALA A 944 -6.78 54.09 105.27
N LEU A 945 -7.71 54.07 106.22
CA LEU A 945 -8.06 52.82 106.89
C LEU A 945 -9.55 52.61 107.17
N ASP A 946 -9.86 51.31 107.12
CA ASP A 946 -11.11 50.61 107.41
C ASP A 946 -12.30 50.83 106.47
N GLY A 947 -12.13 50.28 105.26
CA GLY A 947 -13.20 49.67 104.48
C GLY A 947 -12.58 48.62 103.56
N ASP A 948 -13.00 47.36 103.67
CA ASP A 948 -12.42 46.22 102.94
C ASP A 948 -12.37 46.42 101.41
N ASP A 949 -13.27 47.24 100.87
CA ASP A 949 -13.50 47.25 99.42
C ASP A 949 -12.38 47.89 98.57
N ASN A 950 -11.40 48.63 99.12
CA ASN A 950 -10.34 49.26 98.30
C ASN A 950 -8.97 48.56 98.42
N LYS A 951 -8.73 47.81 99.51
CA LYS A 951 -7.49 47.04 99.70
C LYS A 951 -7.38 45.85 98.74
N SER A 952 -8.52 45.32 98.24
CA SER A 952 -8.53 44.23 97.26
C SER A 952 -8.15 44.68 95.84
N THR A 953 -8.41 45.94 95.48
CA THR A 953 -8.15 46.48 94.13
C THR A 953 -6.76 47.12 94.02
N TYR A 954 -6.36 47.93 95.01
CA TYR A 954 -5.01 48.53 95.09
C TYR A 954 -4.48 48.34 96.52
N SER A 955 -3.87 47.19 96.77
CA SER A 955 -3.40 46.78 98.10
C SER A 955 -2.33 47.73 98.66
N ASP A 956 -1.52 48.32 97.79
CA ASP A 956 -0.41 49.19 98.16
C ASP A 956 -0.69 50.68 97.91
N LEU A 957 -1.95 51.07 97.71
CA LEU A 957 -2.35 52.47 97.46
C LEU A 957 -1.75 53.40 98.52
N LYS A 958 -0.96 54.37 98.06
CA LYS A 958 -0.29 55.37 98.90
C LYS A 958 -0.77 56.75 98.54
N ILE A 959 -1.20 57.51 99.54
CA ILE A 959 -1.51 58.93 99.39
C ILE A 959 -0.41 59.70 100.11
N LYS A 960 0.48 60.32 99.34
CA LYS A 960 1.64 61.03 99.85
C LYS A 960 1.32 62.51 99.95
N PHE A 961 1.63 63.09 101.11
CA PHE A 961 1.56 64.52 101.34
C PHE A 961 2.99 65.03 101.51
N TYR A 962 3.45 65.82 100.56
CA TYR A 962 4.74 66.49 100.66
C TYR A 962 4.48 67.85 101.32
N VAL A 963 5.10 68.06 102.48
CA VAL A 963 4.97 69.29 103.29
C VAL A 963 6.37 69.81 103.61
N LYS A 964 6.65 71.07 103.29
CA LYS A 964 7.88 71.75 103.71
C LYS A 964 7.80 72.06 105.21
N ASP A 965 8.80 71.59 105.95
CA ASP A 965 8.86 71.51 107.42
C ASP A 965 8.97 72.87 108.16
N SER A 966 8.41 73.94 107.59
CA SER A 966 8.51 75.28 108.13
C SER A 966 7.27 76.10 107.80
N GLN A 967 6.24 76.04 108.65
CA GLN A 967 5.62 77.20 109.32
C GLN A 967 4.25 76.85 109.94
N GLN A 968 4.06 77.36 111.15
CA GLN A 968 2.87 77.29 112.02
C GLN A 968 2.54 75.93 112.66
N LYS A 969 3.06 75.74 113.88
CA LYS A 969 2.43 74.90 114.91
C LYS A 969 0.97 75.38 115.09
N SER A 970 0.00 74.67 114.50
CA SER A 970 -1.38 74.76 114.97
C SER A 970 -1.40 74.43 116.47
N GLN A 971 -2.18 75.16 117.26
CA GLN A 971 -2.47 74.79 118.65
C GLN A 971 -3.27 73.47 118.74
N ASN A 972 -3.80 72.98 117.61
CA ASN A 972 -4.51 71.72 117.52
C ASN A 972 -3.58 70.60 116.98
N PRO A 973 -3.22 69.59 117.80
CA PRO A 973 -2.35 68.49 117.38
C PRO A 973 -2.96 67.58 116.30
N ASN A 974 -4.24 67.79 115.96
CA ASN A 974 -4.98 67.05 114.94
C ASN A 974 -5.11 67.78 113.59
N GLU A 975 -4.43 68.91 113.39
CA GLU A 975 -4.47 69.69 112.15
C GLU A 975 -3.07 69.85 111.54
N TRP A 976 -2.96 69.50 110.25
CA TRP A 976 -1.72 69.66 109.47
C TRP A 976 -1.96 70.67 108.35
N TYR A 977 -0.99 71.56 108.14
CA TYR A 977 -0.99 72.47 107.00
C TYR A 977 -0.14 71.87 105.89
N VAL A 978 -0.70 71.73 104.70
CA VAL A 978 0.03 71.26 103.51
C VAL A 978 0.08 72.43 102.54
N TRP A 979 1.14 73.22 102.59
CA TRP A 979 1.32 74.30 101.62
C TRP A 979 1.43 73.68 100.22
N LEU A 980 0.53 73.97 99.27
CA LEU A 980 0.75 73.58 97.87
C LEU A 980 0.99 74.87 97.08
N GLY A 981 2.14 75.50 97.28
CA GLY A 981 2.44 76.75 96.60
C GLY A 981 2.60 76.56 95.10
N ASN A 982 2.05 77.52 94.35
CA ASN A 982 2.22 77.62 92.91
C ASN A 982 3.51 78.42 92.61
N GLU A 983 4.69 77.84 92.87
CA GLU A 983 5.96 78.44 92.45
C GLU A 983 6.34 77.95 91.03
N THR A 984 6.10 78.84 90.06
CA THR A 984 6.45 78.69 88.64
C THR A 984 7.95 78.84 88.34
N SER A 985 8.85 78.83 89.33
CA SER A 985 10.28 79.03 89.09
C SER A 985 11.18 78.16 90.00
N SER A 986 11.50 76.94 89.54
CA SER A 986 12.80 76.23 89.76
C SER A 986 12.70 74.74 89.37
N ASN A 987 13.76 74.24 88.74
CA ASN A 987 13.92 72.94 88.05
C ASN A 987 14.06 71.70 88.96
N ASN A 988 13.33 71.61 90.07
CA ASN A 988 13.32 70.42 90.93
C ASN A 988 11.88 69.93 91.16
N GLU A 989 11.36 69.09 90.28
CA GLU A 989 10.01 68.50 90.37
C GLU A 989 9.86 67.45 91.49
N ASP A 990 10.96 66.92 92.01
CA ASP A 990 10.94 65.81 92.97
C ASP A 990 10.70 66.23 94.42
N LYS A 991 10.65 67.54 94.72
CA LYS A 991 10.55 68.05 96.10
C LYS A 991 9.64 69.28 96.24
N LYS A 992 8.57 69.37 95.45
CA LYS A 992 7.53 70.39 95.62
C LYS A 992 6.37 69.82 96.42
N ASP A 993 5.82 70.64 97.31
CA ASP A 993 4.70 70.24 98.13
C ASP A 993 3.49 69.87 97.25
N ALA A 994 2.91 68.70 97.52
CA ALA A 994 1.97 68.01 96.63
C ALA A 994 1.17 66.95 97.39
N ILE A 995 -0.11 66.80 97.03
CA ILE A 995 -0.89 65.59 97.31
C ILE A 995 -0.75 64.67 96.11
N ILE A 996 -0.20 63.48 96.34
CA ILE A 996 0.05 62.49 95.29
C ILE A 996 -0.64 61.18 95.63
N PHE A 997 -1.53 60.75 94.75
CA PHE A 997 -2.09 59.41 94.72
C PHE A 997 -1.15 58.50 93.94
N SER A 998 -0.57 57.53 94.63
CA SER A 998 0.31 56.52 94.07
C SER A 998 -0.40 55.18 94.14
N SER A 999 -0.54 54.46 93.02
CA SER A 999 -1.10 53.10 92.99
C SER A 999 -0.36 52.18 93.96
N GLY A 1000 0.96 52.40 94.10
CA GLY A 1000 1.86 51.67 95.00
C GLY A 1000 2.17 50.24 94.55
N ASP A 1001 1.38 49.73 93.61
CA ASP A 1001 1.57 48.49 92.88
C ASP A 1001 2.78 48.57 91.93
N SER A 1002 3.07 47.44 91.27
CA SER A 1002 4.20 47.30 90.33
C SER A 1002 4.19 48.27 89.13
N ASP A 1003 3.05 48.87 88.79
CA ASP A 1003 2.90 49.87 87.73
C ASP A 1003 3.34 51.29 88.15
N GLY A 1004 3.38 51.57 89.46
CA GLY A 1004 3.90 52.80 90.05
C GLY A 1004 3.26 54.09 89.49
N ILE A 1005 1.97 54.05 89.19
CA ILE A 1005 1.21 55.17 88.62
C ILE A 1005 0.99 56.22 89.71
N GLU A 1006 1.38 57.46 89.45
CA GLU A 1006 1.18 58.59 90.37
C GLU A 1006 0.39 59.71 89.69
N TYR A 1007 -0.67 60.18 90.36
CA TYR A 1007 -1.42 61.39 90.04
C TYR A 1007 -1.23 62.44 91.13
N ARG A 1008 -1.03 63.68 90.73
CA ARG A 1008 -0.92 64.84 91.62
C ARG A 1008 -2.25 65.62 91.60
N VAL A 1009 -2.68 66.11 92.76
CA VAL A 1009 -3.79 67.07 92.84
C VAL A 1009 -3.29 68.48 92.54
N GLN A 1010 -3.97 69.21 91.65
CA GLN A 1010 -3.71 70.60 91.27
C GLN A 1010 -5.03 71.34 91.01
N PHE A 1011 -5.13 72.61 91.40
CA PHE A 1011 -6.29 73.47 91.11
C PHE A 1011 -5.84 74.63 90.21
N GLU A 1012 -6.55 74.88 89.12
CA GLU A 1012 -6.12 75.83 88.07
C GLU A 1012 -6.37 77.30 88.46
N ASP A 1013 -7.42 77.58 89.24
CA ASP A 1013 -7.97 78.93 89.36
C ASP A 1013 -7.52 79.72 90.60
N TYR A 1014 -6.67 79.18 91.47
CA TYR A 1014 -6.38 79.85 92.75
C TYR A 1014 -4.91 79.75 93.24
N LYS A 1015 -4.35 80.87 93.75
CA LYS A 1015 -3.10 80.90 94.55
C LYS A 1015 -3.43 80.49 95.98
N THR A 1016 -3.54 79.19 96.22
CA THR A 1016 -4.21 78.74 97.45
C THR A 1016 -3.38 77.79 98.28
N TRP A 1017 -3.48 77.99 99.59
CA TRP A 1017 -2.87 77.13 100.59
C TRP A 1017 -3.88 76.04 100.93
N PHE A 1018 -3.44 74.79 100.99
CA PHE A 1018 -4.35 73.68 101.28
C PHE A 1018 -4.15 73.26 102.74
N ARG A 1019 -5.13 73.56 103.59
CA ARG A 1019 -5.13 72.93 104.92
C ARG A 1019 -5.68 71.52 104.74
N VAL A 1020 -4.92 70.51 105.13
CA VAL A 1020 -5.43 69.13 105.12
C VAL A 1020 -5.59 68.67 106.56
N THR A 1021 -6.82 68.64 107.03
CA THR A 1021 -7.09 68.12 108.37
C THR A 1021 -7.19 66.60 108.32
N VAL A 1022 -6.19 65.92 108.87
CA VAL A 1022 -6.17 64.46 109.03
C VAL A 1022 -5.94 64.13 110.52
N PRO A 1023 -6.87 63.40 111.16
CA PRO A 1023 -6.69 63.01 112.56
C PRO A 1023 -5.53 62.01 112.75
N THR A 1024 -4.97 61.95 113.97
CA THR A 1024 -4.09 60.85 114.39
C THR A 1024 -4.87 59.53 114.46
N GLU A 1025 -4.20 58.38 114.38
CA GLU A 1025 -4.85 57.05 114.48
C GLU A 1025 -5.78 56.95 115.69
N GLU A 1026 -5.31 57.41 116.84
CA GLU A 1026 -6.03 57.36 118.11
C GLU A 1026 -7.27 58.27 118.09
N THR A 1027 -7.13 59.50 117.57
CA THR A 1027 -8.25 60.44 117.39
C THR A 1027 -9.28 59.91 116.39
N TYR A 1028 -8.83 59.31 115.29
CA TYR A 1028 -9.69 58.72 114.27
C TYR A 1028 -10.49 57.55 114.83
N LYS A 1029 -9.83 56.59 115.51
CA LYS A 1029 -10.49 55.44 116.14
C LYS A 1029 -11.54 55.87 117.16
N THR A 1030 -11.27 56.93 117.92
CA THR A 1030 -12.16 57.44 118.97
C THR A 1030 -13.40 58.14 118.40
N ASN A 1031 -13.23 58.95 117.36
CA ASN A 1031 -14.29 59.78 116.78
C ASN A 1031 -14.85 59.25 115.44
N LYS A 1032 -14.60 57.96 115.14
CA LYS A 1032 -14.92 57.31 113.85
C LYS A 1032 -16.36 57.58 113.36
N LYS A 1033 -17.35 57.52 114.26
CA LYS A 1033 -18.78 57.74 113.95
C LYS A 1033 -19.12 59.20 113.59
N GLU A 1034 -18.36 60.16 114.10
CA GLU A 1034 -18.59 61.59 113.88
C GLU A 1034 -17.95 62.05 112.56
N TYR A 1035 -16.78 61.49 112.22
CA TYR A 1035 -16.15 61.69 110.91
C TYR A 1035 -16.96 61.08 109.75
N GLN A 1036 -17.65 59.95 109.98
CA GLN A 1036 -18.50 59.30 108.98
C GLN A 1036 -19.88 59.98 108.77
N LYS A 1037 -20.29 60.93 109.62
CA LYS A 1037 -21.64 61.56 109.55
C LYS A 1037 -21.78 62.69 108.51
N ASN A 1038 -20.68 63.19 107.92
CA ASN A 1038 -20.67 64.38 107.05
C ASN A 1038 -20.75 64.06 105.53
N GLU A 1039 -21.64 63.15 105.10
CA GLU A 1039 -21.75 62.74 103.69
C GLU A 1039 -22.54 63.71 102.76
N LYS A 1040 -22.93 64.91 103.21
CA LYS A 1040 -23.90 65.74 102.45
C LYS A 1040 -23.39 66.98 101.71
N ASN A 1041 -22.13 67.39 101.82
CA ASN A 1041 -21.60 68.50 100.98
C ASN A 1041 -20.95 67.99 99.69
N LYS A 1042 -21.79 67.70 98.68
CA LYS A 1042 -21.34 67.26 97.34
C LYS A 1042 -20.79 68.37 96.44
N SER A 1043 -20.98 69.64 96.81
CA SER A 1043 -20.71 70.80 95.95
C SER A 1043 -19.22 71.13 95.76
N PHE A 1044 -18.30 70.50 96.50
CA PHE A 1044 -16.88 70.88 96.48
C PHE A 1044 -15.92 69.67 96.61
N HIS A 1045 -15.90 68.79 95.60
CA HIS A 1045 -14.97 67.65 95.50
C HIS A 1045 -13.85 67.89 94.47
N ILE A 1046 -12.71 67.22 94.63
CA ILE A 1046 -11.66 67.12 93.60
C ILE A 1046 -12.28 66.40 92.38
N THR A 1047 -12.21 67.05 91.22
CA THR A 1047 -12.72 66.52 89.95
C THR A 1047 -11.58 66.01 89.06
N ASP A 1048 -11.91 65.46 87.91
CA ASP A 1048 -10.94 64.94 86.95
C ASP A 1048 -9.97 66.01 86.42
N LYS A 1049 -10.42 67.27 86.34
CA LYS A 1049 -9.60 68.45 86.00
C LYS A 1049 -8.53 68.73 87.04
N ASN A 1050 -8.75 68.30 88.27
CA ASN A 1050 -7.83 68.55 89.37
C ASN A 1050 -6.75 67.47 89.52
N LEU A 1051 -6.79 66.40 88.72
CA LEU A 1051 -5.81 65.31 88.77
C LEU A 1051 -4.88 65.36 87.55
N VAL A 1052 -3.63 65.72 87.81
CA VAL A 1052 -2.56 65.77 86.80
C VAL A 1052 -1.70 64.53 86.91
N PHE A 1053 -1.53 63.80 85.82
CA PHE A 1053 -0.64 62.64 85.78
C PHE A 1053 0.80 63.08 86.04
N ARG A 1054 1.48 62.41 86.98
CA ARG A 1054 2.84 62.77 87.40
C ARG A 1054 3.87 61.84 86.79
N LYS A 1055 3.74 60.55 87.06
CA LYS A 1055 4.67 59.54 86.56
C LYS A 1055 4.06 58.15 86.60
N MET A 1056 4.71 57.25 85.89
CA MET A 1056 4.47 55.82 85.94
C MET A 1056 5.85 55.17 85.91
N ASN A 1057 6.09 54.18 86.78
CA ASN A 1057 7.34 53.44 86.72
C ASN A 1057 7.31 52.55 85.48
N LYS A 1058 8.06 52.93 84.45
CA LYS A 1058 8.39 52.02 83.36
C LYS A 1058 9.33 50.96 83.90
N ARG A 1059 8.81 49.87 84.47
CA ARG A 1059 9.61 48.64 84.55
C ARG A 1059 10.03 48.32 83.11
N LYS A 1060 11.34 48.15 82.89
CA LYS A 1060 11.83 47.41 81.72
C LYS A 1060 11.23 46.01 81.82
N LEU A 1061 10.11 45.78 81.14
CA LEU A 1061 9.77 44.47 80.65
C LEU A 1061 10.84 44.14 79.60
N PHE A 1062 11.40 42.93 79.71
CA PHE A 1062 12.65 42.46 79.10
C PHE A 1062 12.92 42.93 77.66
#